data_AF-A0A8C9YPU3-F1
#
_entry.id   AF-A0A8C9YPU3-F1
#
_cell.length_a   1.000
_cell.length_b   1.000
_cell.length_c   1.000
_cell.angle_alpha   90.00
_cell.angle_beta   90.00
_cell.angle_gamma   90.00
#
_symmetry.space_group_name_H-M   'P 1'
#
loop_
_entity.id
_entity.type
_entity.pdbx_description
1 polymer ?
#
loop_
_entity_poly.entity_id
_entity_poly.type
_entity_poly.pdbx_seq_one_letter_code
_entity_poly.pdbx_strand_id
1 'polypeptide(L)'
;MADRNLVREMKRWATEEFNLSPDSLPNDSYFKTLCIGTGKSIWKYIIQHVFHQRNVRIMRGNLQWYPFRCVLFLHVQLKQAEGQSEAAKQRELQRKIEQLRAEITHLDSQISGTEEQLATQEQFISRTWAQVEDSRRRELLLQAFRQRCILGRKVLSDDTQTVSGHCQALEQMARKAEIEVLFDNKPSSSSDGDNLNSKVAAEAQVLREVRQLCDDRVHFYQSLQESELKTAHSAAKHMTREQRTAVFQYWLSAVENLMGDYPPNHILLALEHLASREQNELEKKLASLDVTQDVTALRFRYESNHLLDMSTEEDNELPSVKSLLEVAWEEVEQSLVELARTRSRVQQLQNQLQARKKEVEQEVSALEVELQCVMKAATRDHIRDRCIQLDQHARSRQEALRNLHSQWQSILDFRQLVLRQEHIRGLIKGNSTAKMELIRLHTEGFVQGKLVPQFEVVTTAASSQRNSISKEARQLGTVSLLALDRRTVEGMQRIPALWLSIHRLQSPTFSSLCQSLAFPQYRAPEELCSHARSQQLELHFLQQLRQLHSATLQKIQKETELLHASDQKALLSRVVEEDQKLLEALVPRVRGLTQRSAQGLSYGAQVKTAISYWWDRPAQHVLPEVSKGGLTFQQWLQRWKLAAKAS
;
A
#
# COMPACT_ATOMS: atom_id res chain seq x y z
N MET A 1 -83.70 82.50 98.09
CA MET A 1 -83.96 81.62 96.93
C MET A 1 -84.82 82.32 95.86
N ALA A 2 -84.42 83.50 95.39
CA ALA A 2 -85.17 84.27 94.38
C ALA A 2 -84.38 84.50 93.07
N ASP A 3 -83.08 84.19 93.03
CA ASP A 3 -82.22 84.45 91.86
C ASP A 3 -82.21 83.33 90.82
N ARG A 4 -82.66 82.11 91.16
CA ARG A 4 -82.79 81.02 90.17
C ARG A 4 -83.95 81.26 89.18
N ASN A 5 -84.96 82.04 89.54
CA ASN A 5 -86.10 82.31 88.66
C ASN A 5 -85.75 83.29 87.53
N LEU A 6 -84.98 84.35 87.80
CA LEU A 6 -84.65 85.34 86.76
C LEU A 6 -83.81 84.75 85.62
N VAL A 7 -82.89 83.83 85.92
CA VAL A 7 -82.07 83.15 84.90
C VAL A 7 -82.93 82.25 83.99
N ARG A 8 -83.92 81.55 84.56
CA ARG A 8 -84.87 80.75 83.75
C ARG A 8 -85.81 81.65 82.95
N GLU A 9 -86.29 82.74 83.51
CA GLU A 9 -87.14 83.71 82.83
C GLU A 9 -86.40 84.42 81.69
N MET A 10 -85.12 84.74 81.88
CA MET A 10 -84.26 85.33 80.85
C MET A 10 -83.97 84.35 79.72
N LYS A 11 -83.72 83.07 80.03
CA LYS A 11 -83.58 82.01 79.00
C LYS A 11 -84.88 81.80 78.24
N ARG A 12 -86.03 81.77 78.93
CA ARG A 12 -87.35 81.66 78.32
C ARG A 12 -87.65 82.86 77.41
N TRP A 13 -87.43 84.08 77.89
CA TRP A 13 -87.57 85.30 77.09
C TRP A 13 -86.66 85.30 75.86
N ALA A 14 -85.40 84.84 75.97
CA ALA A 14 -84.49 84.73 74.82
C ALA A 14 -84.91 83.66 73.79
N THR A 15 -85.48 82.53 74.23
CA THR A 15 -86.02 81.51 73.32
C THR A 15 -87.34 81.95 72.66
N GLU A 16 -88.24 82.58 73.43
CA GLU A 16 -89.59 82.94 72.96
C GLU A 16 -89.59 84.23 72.12
N GLU A 17 -88.81 85.25 72.47
CA GLU A 17 -88.83 86.55 71.76
C GLU A 17 -87.80 86.63 70.61
N PHE A 18 -86.67 85.92 70.71
CA PHE A 18 -85.60 85.96 69.70
C PHE A 18 -85.50 84.70 68.83
N ASN A 19 -86.29 83.65 69.09
CA ASN A 19 -86.25 82.34 68.41
C ASN A 19 -84.85 81.70 68.41
N LEU A 20 -84.09 81.87 69.49
CA LEU A 20 -82.78 81.22 69.64
C LEU A 20 -82.97 79.76 70.07
N SER A 21 -82.22 78.84 69.45
CA SER A 21 -82.30 77.41 69.78
C SER A 21 -81.82 77.15 71.21
N PRO A 22 -82.48 76.27 72.00
CA PRO A 22 -82.07 75.94 73.37
C PRO A 22 -80.61 75.51 73.50
N ASP A 23 -80.08 74.83 72.48
CA ASP A 23 -78.71 74.30 72.45
C ASP A 23 -77.64 75.36 72.13
N SER A 24 -78.05 76.53 71.62
CA SER A 24 -77.16 77.64 71.29
C SER A 24 -76.98 78.64 72.44
N LEU A 25 -77.68 78.45 73.55
CA LEU A 25 -77.64 79.35 74.70
C LEU A 25 -76.42 79.07 75.59
N PRO A 26 -75.73 80.11 76.10
CA PRO A 26 -74.64 79.95 77.06
C PRO A 26 -75.02 79.16 78.34
N ASN A 27 -74.01 78.58 78.99
CA ASN A 27 -74.17 77.82 80.22
C ASN A 27 -74.79 78.66 81.36
N ASP A 28 -75.52 77.98 82.25
CA ASP A 28 -76.25 78.57 83.39
C ASP A 28 -75.38 79.45 84.31
N SER A 29 -74.09 79.17 84.41
CA SER A 29 -73.14 79.96 85.19
C SER A 29 -72.95 81.38 84.63
N TYR A 30 -72.96 81.53 83.31
CA TYR A 30 -72.78 82.82 82.62
C TYR A 30 -74.03 83.70 82.72
N PHE A 31 -75.22 83.10 82.64
CA PHE A 31 -76.47 83.83 82.89
C PHE A 31 -76.59 84.27 84.35
N LYS A 32 -76.13 83.45 85.30
CA LYS A 32 -76.09 83.85 86.72
C LYS A 32 -75.24 85.09 86.94
N THR A 33 -74.10 85.25 86.28
CA THR A 33 -73.27 86.47 86.39
C THR A 33 -73.96 87.73 85.84
N LEU A 34 -74.80 87.59 84.81
CA LEU A 34 -75.57 88.72 84.25
C LEU A 34 -76.75 89.15 85.14
N CYS A 35 -77.27 88.22 85.95
CA CYS A 35 -78.42 88.44 86.83
C CYS A 35 -78.05 88.84 88.27
N ILE A 36 -76.80 89.24 88.54
CA ILE A 36 -76.31 89.68 89.85
C ILE A 36 -76.13 91.21 89.88
N GLY A 37 -76.36 91.83 91.04
CA GLY A 37 -76.17 93.28 91.25
C GLY A 37 -77.18 94.15 90.49
N THR A 38 -76.72 95.28 89.94
CA THR A 38 -77.53 96.21 89.11
C THR A 38 -78.08 95.56 87.84
N GLY A 39 -77.47 94.47 87.36
CA GLY A 39 -77.99 93.68 86.24
C GLY A 39 -79.35 93.05 86.53
N LYS A 40 -79.65 92.70 87.79
CA LYS A 40 -80.92 92.07 88.17
C LYS A 40 -82.13 92.97 87.92
N SER A 41 -82.06 94.25 88.27
CA SER A 41 -83.15 95.21 88.05
C SER A 41 -83.31 95.56 86.57
N ILE A 42 -82.19 95.67 85.84
CA ILE A 42 -82.19 95.93 84.40
C ILE A 42 -82.84 94.77 83.63
N TRP A 43 -82.44 93.52 83.89
CA TRP A 43 -83.02 92.37 83.19
C TRP A 43 -84.49 92.13 83.57
N LYS A 44 -84.87 92.39 84.81
CA LYS A 44 -86.27 92.33 85.23
C LYS A 44 -87.12 93.38 84.51
N TYR A 45 -86.60 94.60 84.33
CA TYR A 45 -87.26 95.66 83.54
C TYR A 45 -87.34 95.29 82.06
N ILE A 46 -86.27 94.75 81.47
CA ILE A 46 -86.24 94.35 80.05
C ILE A 46 -87.25 93.23 79.77
N ILE A 47 -87.27 92.18 80.60
CA ILE A 47 -88.21 91.05 80.45
C ILE A 47 -89.66 91.52 80.60
N GLN A 48 -89.93 92.51 81.46
CA GLN A 48 -91.29 93.01 81.71
C GLN A 48 -91.77 94.09 80.72
N HIS A 49 -90.88 94.91 80.16
CA HIS A 49 -91.26 96.10 79.38
C HIS A 49 -90.86 96.06 77.90
N VAL A 50 -90.02 95.13 77.45
CA VAL A 50 -89.61 95.00 76.04
C VAL A 50 -90.52 94.02 75.29
N PHE A 51 -91.84 94.22 75.41
CA PHE A 51 -92.88 93.40 74.77
C PHE A 51 -93.52 94.11 73.56
N HIS A 52 -92.72 94.85 72.78
CA HIS A 52 -93.19 95.57 71.59
C HIS A 52 -92.32 95.22 70.37
N GLN A 53 -92.94 94.53 69.41
CA GLN A 53 -92.37 93.94 68.18
C GLN A 53 -91.52 94.92 67.33
N ARG A 54 -91.68 96.24 67.51
CA ARG A 54 -90.92 97.30 66.82
C ARG A 54 -89.50 97.49 67.36
N ASN A 55 -89.26 97.27 68.66
CA ASN A 55 -87.93 97.43 69.27
C ASN A 55 -87.03 96.20 69.05
N VAL A 56 -87.62 95.01 68.86
CA VAL A 56 -86.90 93.76 68.58
C VAL A 56 -86.21 93.79 67.21
N ARG A 57 -86.78 94.46 66.19
CA ARG A 57 -86.12 94.66 64.88
C ARG A 57 -84.89 95.56 64.96
N ILE A 58 -84.94 96.62 65.77
CA ILE A 58 -83.83 97.56 65.95
C ILE A 58 -82.67 96.87 66.69
N MET A 59 -82.97 96.03 67.70
CA MET A 59 -81.92 95.24 68.37
C MET A 59 -81.39 94.07 67.54
N ARG A 60 -82.20 93.44 66.66
CA ARG A 60 -81.70 92.46 65.66
C ARG A 60 -80.69 93.08 64.70
N GLY A 61 -80.92 94.32 64.25
CA GLY A 61 -79.99 95.06 63.39
C GLY A 61 -78.66 95.36 64.08
N ASN A 62 -78.69 95.68 65.38
CA ASN A 62 -77.48 96.00 66.15
C ASN A 62 -76.68 94.76 66.59
N LEU A 63 -77.31 93.59 66.74
CA LEU A 63 -76.63 92.33 67.06
C LEU A 63 -75.97 91.65 65.86
N GLN A 64 -76.37 91.96 64.62
CA GLN A 64 -75.69 91.46 63.41
C GLN A 64 -74.31 92.10 63.17
N TRP A 65 -73.96 93.17 63.90
CA TRP A 65 -72.65 93.82 63.82
C TRP A 65 -71.59 93.23 64.77
N TYR A 66 -71.99 92.53 65.83
CA TYR A 66 -71.06 91.91 66.79
C TYR A 66 -70.45 90.52 66.44
N PRO A 67 -70.91 89.73 65.44
CA PRO A 67 -70.23 88.50 65.03
C PRO A 67 -68.84 88.77 64.45
N PHE A 68 -68.60 89.94 63.85
CA PHE A 68 -67.32 90.24 63.20
C PHE A 68 -66.13 90.34 64.17
N ARG A 69 -66.38 90.67 65.45
CA ARG A 69 -65.30 90.85 66.44
C ARG A 69 -64.98 89.58 67.24
N CYS A 70 -65.97 88.71 67.46
CA CYS A 70 -65.75 87.40 68.11
C CYS A 70 -65.28 86.32 67.13
N VAL A 71 -65.66 86.38 65.85
CA VAL A 71 -65.14 85.46 64.82
C VAL A 71 -63.63 85.66 64.65
N LEU A 72 -63.10 86.88 64.75
CA LEU A 72 -61.65 87.12 64.65
C LEU A 72 -60.84 86.44 65.77
N PHE A 73 -61.41 86.32 66.98
CA PHE A 73 -60.73 85.71 68.12
C PHE A 73 -60.86 84.17 68.13
N LEU A 74 -62.00 83.61 67.72
CA LEU A 74 -62.19 82.16 67.61
C LEU A 74 -61.49 81.56 66.38
N HIS A 75 -61.38 82.31 65.27
CA HIS A 75 -60.73 81.84 64.04
C HIS A 75 -59.21 81.67 64.20
N VAL A 76 -58.61 82.39 65.15
CA VAL A 76 -57.19 82.24 65.53
C VAL A 76 -56.94 80.96 66.33
N GLN A 77 -57.88 80.53 67.18
CA GLN A 77 -57.73 79.32 67.98
C GLN A 77 -58.15 78.03 67.25
N LEU A 78 -59.18 78.06 66.39
CA LEU A 78 -59.59 76.87 65.61
C LEU A 78 -58.63 76.53 64.47
N LYS A 79 -58.02 77.53 63.81
CA LYS A 79 -56.97 77.29 62.79
C LYS A 79 -55.71 76.63 63.36
N GLN A 80 -55.44 76.77 64.65
CA GLN A 80 -54.30 76.09 65.30
C GLN A 80 -54.60 74.61 65.60
N ALA A 81 -55.86 74.21 65.82
CA ALA A 81 -56.23 72.83 66.12
C ALA A 81 -56.48 71.97 64.86
N GLU A 82 -57.12 72.52 63.82
CA GLU A 82 -57.29 71.82 62.52
C GLU A 82 -55.95 71.65 61.80
N GLY A 83 -55.07 72.66 61.85
CA GLY A 83 -53.72 72.57 61.29
C GLY A 83 -52.86 71.47 61.92
N GLN A 84 -53.12 71.08 63.18
CA GLN A 84 -52.42 69.96 63.83
C GLN A 84 -52.96 68.58 63.40
N SER A 85 -54.26 68.46 63.13
CA SER A 85 -54.92 67.21 62.67
C SER A 85 -54.67 66.94 61.18
N GLU A 86 -54.74 67.96 60.33
CA GLU A 86 -54.38 67.86 58.91
C GLU A 86 -52.88 67.60 58.73
N ALA A 87 -52.02 68.27 59.51
CA ALA A 87 -50.58 67.98 59.50
C ALA A 87 -50.24 66.57 59.99
N ALA A 88 -51.04 65.97 60.87
CA ALA A 88 -50.87 64.58 61.28
C ALA A 88 -51.27 63.60 60.18
N LYS A 89 -52.40 63.82 59.49
CA LYS A 89 -52.84 63.02 58.33
C LYS A 89 -51.88 63.15 57.14
N GLN A 90 -51.39 64.35 56.87
CA GLN A 90 -50.36 64.58 55.84
C GLN A 90 -49.07 63.80 56.15
N ARG A 91 -48.62 63.81 57.41
CA ARG A 91 -47.44 63.03 57.85
C ARG A 91 -47.65 61.52 57.72
N GLU A 92 -48.86 61.01 57.96
CA GLU A 92 -49.18 59.59 57.79
C GLU A 92 -49.22 59.18 56.32
N LEU A 93 -49.85 59.98 55.46
CA LEU A 93 -49.86 59.76 54.02
C LEU A 93 -48.46 59.87 53.41
N GLN A 94 -47.63 60.82 53.87
CA GLN A 94 -46.22 60.91 53.48
C GLN A 94 -45.45 59.64 53.85
N ARG A 95 -45.64 59.12 55.07
CA ARG A 95 -45.05 57.83 55.48
C ARG A 95 -45.50 56.65 54.60
N LYS A 96 -46.78 56.57 54.25
CA LYS A 96 -47.30 55.52 53.35
C LYS A 96 -46.76 55.66 51.93
N ILE A 97 -46.64 56.88 51.42
CA ILE A 97 -46.05 57.17 50.11
C ILE A 97 -44.56 56.79 50.11
N GLU A 98 -43.82 57.11 51.18
CA GLU A 98 -42.41 56.73 51.35
C GLU A 98 -42.25 55.21 51.42
N GLN A 99 -43.12 54.52 52.15
CA GLN A 99 -43.11 53.06 52.23
C GLN A 99 -43.39 52.41 50.86
N LEU A 100 -44.44 52.84 50.15
CA LEU A 100 -44.73 52.32 48.81
C LEU A 100 -43.62 52.65 47.80
N ARG A 101 -42.98 53.81 47.91
CA ARG A 101 -41.79 54.13 47.10
C ARG A 101 -40.64 53.18 47.38
N ALA A 102 -40.39 52.86 48.65
CA ALA A 102 -39.36 51.89 49.02
C ALA A 102 -39.69 50.49 48.49
N GLU A 103 -40.94 50.05 48.59
CA GLU A 103 -41.41 48.76 48.05
C GLU A 103 -41.29 48.70 46.53
N ILE A 104 -41.66 49.77 45.81
CA ILE A 104 -41.48 49.87 44.34
C ILE A 104 -40.00 49.80 43.98
N THR A 105 -39.13 50.57 44.65
CA THR A 105 -37.68 50.51 44.38
C THR A 105 -37.09 49.13 44.69
N HIS A 106 -37.62 48.42 45.69
CA HIS A 106 -37.21 47.06 46.00
C HIS A 106 -37.64 46.08 44.91
N LEU A 107 -38.89 46.16 44.44
CA LEU A 107 -39.37 45.33 43.34
C LEU A 107 -38.63 45.61 42.03
N ASP A 108 -38.36 46.88 41.70
CA ASP A 108 -37.56 47.24 40.52
C ASP A 108 -36.13 46.69 40.61
N SER A 109 -35.53 46.67 41.81
CA SER A 109 -34.22 46.06 42.04
C SER A 109 -34.25 44.52 41.89
N GLN A 110 -35.35 43.88 42.28
CA GLN A 110 -35.54 42.44 42.08
C GLN A 110 -35.78 42.10 40.61
N ILE A 111 -36.62 42.88 39.91
CA ILE A 111 -36.90 42.70 38.49
C ILE A 111 -35.62 42.86 37.68
N SER A 112 -34.87 43.95 37.87
CA SER A 112 -33.58 44.15 37.19
C SER A 112 -32.58 43.03 37.48
N GLY A 113 -32.50 42.56 38.73
CA GLY A 113 -31.66 41.40 39.07
C GLY A 113 -32.08 40.11 38.35
N THR A 114 -33.39 39.85 38.21
CA THR A 114 -33.88 38.70 37.46
C THR A 114 -33.72 38.85 35.95
N GLU A 115 -33.84 40.05 35.40
CA GLU A 115 -33.60 40.35 33.99
C GLU A 115 -32.13 40.14 33.61
N GLU A 116 -31.19 40.58 34.46
CA GLU A 116 -29.76 40.30 34.27
C GLU A 116 -29.47 38.79 34.33
N GLN A 117 -30.07 38.06 35.27
CA GLN A 117 -29.94 36.61 35.34
C GLN A 117 -30.50 35.91 34.09
N LEU A 118 -31.67 36.34 33.60
CA LEU A 118 -32.25 35.82 32.36
C LEU A 118 -31.36 36.13 31.15
N ALA A 119 -30.83 37.33 31.04
CA ALA A 119 -29.92 37.72 29.96
C ALA A 119 -28.63 36.88 29.97
N THR A 120 -28.05 36.62 31.14
CA THR A 120 -26.86 35.74 31.25
C THR A 120 -27.16 34.29 30.88
N GLN A 121 -28.33 33.77 31.28
CA GLN A 121 -28.77 32.42 30.89
C GLN A 121 -29.04 32.32 29.39
N GLU A 122 -29.68 33.32 28.77
CA GLU A 122 -29.94 33.34 27.33
C GLU A 122 -28.65 33.39 26.50
N GLN A 123 -27.67 34.18 26.96
CA GLN A 123 -26.33 34.21 26.36
C GLN A 123 -25.62 32.85 26.50
N PHE A 124 -25.72 32.20 27.65
CA PHE A 124 -25.16 30.87 27.89
C PHE A 124 -25.82 29.81 26.99
N ILE A 125 -27.14 29.83 26.88
CA ILE A 125 -27.91 28.93 26.02
C ILE A 125 -27.52 29.13 24.56
N SER A 126 -27.40 30.38 24.09
CA SER A 126 -27.00 30.71 22.73
C SER A 126 -25.57 30.22 22.40
N ARG A 127 -24.62 30.37 23.32
CA ARG A 127 -23.25 29.83 23.18
C ARG A 127 -23.26 28.30 23.11
N THR A 128 -24.07 27.66 23.95
CA THR A 128 -24.18 26.20 23.99
C THR A 128 -24.80 25.66 22.69
N TRP A 129 -25.85 26.31 22.17
CA TRP A 129 -26.45 25.95 20.89
C TRP A 129 -25.48 26.08 19.72
N ALA A 130 -24.69 27.17 19.69
CA ALA A 130 -23.66 27.35 18.67
C ALA A 130 -22.60 26.23 18.73
N GLN A 131 -22.18 25.81 19.94
CA GLN A 131 -21.25 24.68 20.11
C GLN A 131 -21.84 23.34 19.69
N VAL A 132 -23.11 23.09 20.00
CA VAL A 132 -23.82 21.86 19.60
C VAL A 132 -23.96 21.79 18.08
N GLU A 133 -24.32 22.90 17.44
CA GLU A 133 -24.47 22.95 15.99
C GLU A 133 -23.11 22.79 15.27
N ASP A 134 -22.07 23.44 15.77
CA ASP A 134 -20.69 23.30 15.31
C ASP A 134 -20.19 21.85 15.47
N SER A 135 -20.47 21.22 16.61
CA SER A 135 -20.12 19.80 16.86
C SER A 135 -20.84 18.86 15.90
N ARG A 136 -22.13 19.08 15.65
CA ARG A 136 -22.93 18.27 14.71
C ARG A 136 -22.42 18.39 13.27
N ARG A 137 -22.03 19.59 12.85
CA ARG A 137 -21.42 19.81 11.53
C ARG A 137 -20.04 19.17 11.43
N ARG A 138 -19.22 19.20 12.50
CA ARG A 138 -17.93 18.47 12.54
C ARG A 138 -18.12 16.96 12.43
N GLU A 139 -19.13 16.42 13.10
CA GLU A 139 -19.46 14.99 13.03
C GLU A 139 -19.76 14.55 11.60
N LEU A 140 -20.56 15.33 10.86
CA LEU A 140 -20.85 15.07 9.44
C LEU A 140 -19.58 15.09 8.57
N LEU A 141 -18.67 16.04 8.78
CA LEU A 141 -17.40 16.09 8.06
C LEU A 141 -16.50 14.89 8.38
N LEU A 142 -16.43 14.48 9.66
CA LEU A 142 -15.70 13.29 10.08
C LEU A 142 -16.31 12.02 9.49
N GLN A 143 -17.63 11.95 9.37
CA GLN A 143 -18.33 10.83 8.74
C GLN A 143 -18.01 10.76 7.23
N ALA A 144 -18.00 11.90 6.53
CA ALA A 144 -17.60 11.97 5.12
C ALA A 144 -16.12 11.58 4.93
N PHE A 145 -15.22 12.05 5.79
CA PHE A 145 -13.82 11.66 5.77
C PHE A 145 -13.63 10.16 6.04
N ARG A 146 -14.37 9.59 7.00
CA ARG A 146 -14.38 8.15 7.28
C ARG A 146 -14.81 7.36 6.07
N GLN A 147 -15.87 7.78 5.36
CA GLN A 147 -16.31 7.14 4.12
C GLN A 147 -15.22 7.16 3.05
N ARG A 148 -14.54 8.31 2.85
CA ARG A 148 -13.41 8.40 1.91
C ARG A 148 -12.27 7.45 2.28
N CYS A 149 -11.94 7.33 3.57
CA CYS A 149 -10.92 6.38 4.03
C CYS A 149 -11.33 4.93 3.79
N ILE A 150 -12.60 4.58 3.98
CA ILE A 150 -13.12 3.24 3.68
C ILE A 150 -12.98 2.94 2.19
N LEU A 151 -13.33 3.87 1.30
CA LEU A 151 -13.16 3.73 -0.14
C LEU A 151 -11.68 3.55 -0.51
N GLY A 152 -10.78 4.37 0.06
CA GLY A 152 -9.34 4.22 -0.15
C GLY A 152 -8.80 2.86 0.32
N ARG A 153 -9.29 2.34 1.45
CA ARG A 153 -8.93 0.99 1.92
C ARG A 153 -9.44 -0.10 0.99
N LYS A 154 -10.62 0.06 0.37
CA LYS A 154 -11.13 -0.89 -0.63
C LYS A 154 -10.22 -0.94 -1.84
N VAL A 155 -9.87 0.21 -2.43
CA VAL A 155 -8.94 0.27 -3.57
C VAL A 155 -7.61 -0.42 -3.24
N LEU A 156 -7.01 -0.11 -2.09
CA LEU A 156 -5.77 -0.77 -1.68
C LEU A 156 -5.93 -2.28 -1.46
N SER A 157 -7.10 -2.72 -0.98
CA SER A 157 -7.41 -4.14 -0.83
C SER A 157 -7.52 -4.83 -2.19
N ASP A 158 -8.15 -4.18 -3.16
CA ASP A 158 -8.31 -4.68 -4.53
C ASP A 158 -6.94 -4.76 -5.24
N ASP A 159 -6.08 -3.76 -5.05
CA ASP A 159 -4.69 -3.76 -5.52
C ASP A 159 -3.90 -4.92 -4.89
N THR A 160 -4.04 -5.12 -3.58
CA THR A 160 -3.37 -6.21 -2.85
C THR A 160 -3.86 -7.58 -3.35
N GLN A 161 -5.14 -7.71 -3.66
CA GLN A 161 -5.70 -8.94 -4.24
C GLN A 161 -5.17 -9.17 -5.65
N THR A 162 -5.05 -8.12 -6.47
CA THR A 162 -4.50 -8.20 -7.83
C THR A 162 -3.02 -8.62 -7.79
N VAL A 163 -2.22 -7.99 -6.94
CA VAL A 163 -0.81 -8.36 -6.74
C VAL A 163 -0.67 -9.78 -6.20
N SER A 164 -1.50 -10.19 -5.24
CA SER A 164 -1.44 -11.57 -4.73
C SER A 164 -1.84 -12.60 -5.80
N GLY A 165 -2.81 -12.29 -6.66
CA GLY A 165 -3.14 -13.09 -7.83
C GLY A 165 -1.97 -13.23 -8.80
N HIS A 166 -1.30 -12.12 -9.14
CA HIS A 166 -0.09 -12.16 -9.98
C HIS A 166 1.05 -12.96 -9.33
N CYS A 167 1.29 -12.80 -8.02
CA CYS A 167 2.29 -13.58 -7.30
C CYS A 167 1.97 -15.09 -7.37
N GLN A 168 0.71 -15.48 -7.17
CA GLN A 168 0.30 -16.88 -7.30
C GLN A 168 0.50 -17.42 -8.71
N ALA A 169 0.18 -16.63 -9.75
CA ALA A 169 0.44 -17.02 -11.13
C ALA A 169 1.94 -17.22 -11.41
N LEU A 170 2.79 -16.31 -10.91
CA LEU A 170 4.24 -16.42 -11.02
C LEU A 170 4.80 -17.62 -10.23
N GLU A 171 4.28 -17.91 -9.04
CA GLU A 171 4.65 -19.11 -8.28
C GLU A 171 4.24 -20.40 -9.01
N GLN A 172 3.06 -20.43 -9.63
CA GLN A 172 2.64 -21.56 -10.46
C GLN A 172 3.54 -21.71 -11.69
N MET A 173 3.91 -20.61 -12.34
CA MET A 173 4.86 -20.60 -13.45
C MET A 173 6.25 -21.10 -13.02
N ALA A 174 6.73 -20.69 -11.85
CA ALA A 174 7.99 -21.16 -11.29
C ALA A 174 7.95 -22.68 -11.00
N ARG A 175 6.85 -23.20 -10.42
CA ARG A 175 6.66 -24.64 -10.22
C ARG A 175 6.62 -25.41 -11.54
N LYS A 176 5.95 -24.87 -12.57
CA LYS A 176 5.97 -25.45 -13.92
C LYS A 176 7.39 -25.50 -14.47
N ALA A 177 8.22 -24.49 -14.21
CA ALA A 177 9.60 -24.40 -14.70
C ALA A 177 10.57 -25.40 -14.04
N GLU A 178 10.22 -25.94 -12.86
CA GLU A 178 11.02 -26.98 -12.19
C GLU A 178 10.86 -28.37 -12.86
N ILE A 179 9.80 -28.57 -13.65
CA ILE A 179 9.53 -29.82 -14.36
C ILE A 179 10.34 -29.82 -15.66
N GLU A 180 11.40 -30.64 -15.71
CA GLU A 180 12.24 -30.77 -16.91
C GLU A 180 11.44 -31.43 -18.07
N VAL A 181 11.27 -30.68 -19.16
CA VAL A 181 10.62 -31.17 -20.39
C VAL A 181 11.68 -31.71 -21.34
N LEU A 182 11.64 -33.02 -21.56
CA LEU A 182 12.55 -33.71 -22.49
C LEU A 182 11.88 -33.87 -23.85
N PHE A 183 12.55 -33.41 -24.90
CA PHE A 183 12.15 -33.62 -26.30
C PHE A 183 12.98 -34.77 -26.88
N ASP A 184 12.31 -35.78 -27.42
CA ASP A 184 12.97 -37.01 -27.88
C ASP A 184 13.71 -36.73 -29.20
N ASN A 185 15.03 -36.92 -29.20
CA ASN A 185 15.93 -36.55 -30.31
C ASN A 185 16.25 -37.71 -31.26
N LYS A 186 15.59 -38.88 -31.15
CA LYS A 186 15.92 -40.04 -32.00
C LYS A 186 14.99 -40.11 -33.22
N PRO A 187 15.50 -39.88 -34.44
CA PRO A 187 14.79 -40.31 -35.63
C PRO A 187 14.77 -41.84 -35.61
N SER A 188 13.59 -42.42 -35.76
CA SER A 188 13.38 -43.84 -35.98
C SER A 188 14.00 -44.24 -37.32
N SER A 189 15.32 -44.47 -37.33
CA SER A 189 16.05 -45.10 -38.42
C SER A 189 16.72 -46.36 -37.90
N SER A 190 15.94 -47.44 -37.77
CA SER A 190 16.45 -48.79 -37.86
C SER A 190 15.30 -49.69 -38.31
N SER A 191 15.30 -50.00 -39.60
CA SER A 191 14.73 -51.23 -40.11
C SER A 191 15.46 -52.37 -39.40
N ASP A 192 14.85 -52.94 -38.36
CA ASP A 192 15.07 -54.32 -37.97
C ASP A 192 13.78 -54.85 -37.37
N GLY A 193 13.41 -56.04 -37.82
CA GLY A 193 12.07 -56.59 -37.75
C GLY A 193 11.53 -56.82 -36.33
N ASP A 194 10.19 -56.88 -36.28
CA ASP A 194 9.36 -57.45 -35.23
C ASP A 194 9.64 -57.01 -33.79
N ASN A 195 9.01 -55.91 -33.39
CA ASN A 195 8.27 -55.93 -32.13
C ASN A 195 7.11 -54.92 -32.13
N LEU A 196 5.89 -55.45 -32.15
CA LEU A 196 4.65 -54.73 -31.89
C LEU A 196 4.69 -54.15 -30.47
N ASN A 197 5.09 -52.88 -30.32
CA ASN A 197 4.64 -51.90 -29.31
C ASN A 197 5.49 -50.62 -29.33
N SER A 198 5.65 -49.98 -30.49
CA SER A 198 6.05 -48.56 -30.50
C SER A 198 4.85 -47.72 -30.08
N LYS A 199 4.74 -47.44 -28.78
CA LYS A 199 3.91 -46.32 -28.32
C LYS A 199 4.42 -45.09 -29.06
N VAL A 200 3.60 -44.54 -29.96
CA VAL A 200 3.79 -43.20 -30.54
C VAL A 200 4.18 -42.28 -29.39
N ALA A 201 5.42 -41.79 -29.38
CA ALA A 201 5.90 -40.94 -28.30
C ALA A 201 4.99 -39.71 -28.25
N ALA A 202 4.26 -39.55 -27.14
CA ALA A 202 3.34 -38.44 -26.97
C ALA A 202 4.14 -37.14 -26.97
N GLU A 203 3.97 -36.34 -28.03
CA GLU A 203 4.61 -35.05 -28.14
C GLU A 203 4.23 -34.14 -26.96
N ALA A 204 5.23 -33.50 -26.36
CA ALA A 204 5.02 -32.51 -25.31
C ALA A 204 4.14 -31.36 -25.82
N GLN A 205 3.10 -31.01 -25.05
CA GLN A 205 2.09 -30.03 -25.44
C GLN A 205 2.70 -28.68 -25.85
N VAL A 206 3.72 -28.22 -25.13
CA VAL A 206 4.48 -26.98 -25.45
C VAL A 206 5.11 -27.05 -26.84
N LEU A 207 5.70 -28.18 -27.22
CA LEU A 207 6.33 -28.34 -28.53
C LEU A 207 5.31 -28.27 -29.67
N ARG A 208 4.12 -28.86 -29.46
CA ARG A 208 3.03 -28.82 -30.43
C ARG A 208 2.51 -27.40 -30.64
N GLU A 209 2.24 -26.68 -29.56
CA GLU A 209 1.70 -25.31 -29.64
C GLU A 209 2.73 -24.33 -30.20
N VAL A 210 4.00 -24.45 -29.81
CA VAL A 210 5.10 -23.66 -30.40
C VAL A 210 5.25 -23.96 -31.89
N ARG A 211 5.20 -25.24 -32.30
CA ARG A 211 5.25 -25.62 -33.71
C ARG A 211 4.09 -25.00 -34.49
N GLN A 212 2.87 -25.14 -33.98
CA GLN A 212 1.68 -24.61 -34.63
C GLN A 212 1.78 -23.09 -34.84
N LEU A 213 2.25 -22.33 -33.84
CA LEU A 213 2.48 -20.89 -33.99
C LEU A 213 3.60 -20.54 -34.99
N CYS A 214 4.63 -21.38 -35.08
CA CYS A 214 5.68 -21.23 -36.10
C CYS A 214 5.12 -21.49 -37.51
N ASP A 215 4.35 -22.56 -37.67
CA ASP A 215 3.71 -22.95 -38.93
C ASP A 215 2.69 -21.91 -39.38
N ASP A 216 1.84 -21.40 -38.47
CA ASP A 216 0.90 -20.32 -38.73
C ASP A 216 1.61 -19.06 -39.24
N ARG A 217 2.80 -18.76 -38.68
CA ARG A 217 3.62 -17.63 -39.12
C ARG A 217 4.23 -17.88 -40.50
N VAL A 218 4.71 -19.08 -40.77
CA VAL A 218 5.25 -19.47 -42.08
C VAL A 218 4.16 -19.44 -43.14
N HIS A 219 2.98 -19.99 -42.87
CA HIS A 219 1.81 -19.93 -43.74
C HIS A 219 1.36 -18.49 -44.00
N PHE A 220 1.40 -17.62 -42.98
CA PHE A 220 1.15 -16.21 -43.17
C PHE A 220 2.14 -15.58 -44.16
N TYR A 221 3.45 -15.82 -44.01
CA TYR A 221 4.45 -15.30 -44.94
C TYR A 221 4.35 -15.89 -46.35
N GLN A 222 4.06 -17.19 -46.49
CA GLN A 222 3.82 -17.84 -47.78
C GLN A 222 2.60 -17.21 -48.48
N SER A 223 1.52 -16.98 -47.74
CA SER A 223 0.32 -16.32 -48.29
C SER A 223 0.59 -14.89 -48.78
N LEU A 224 1.54 -14.18 -48.15
CA LEU A 224 1.97 -12.86 -48.60
C LEU A 224 2.82 -12.97 -49.87
N GLN A 225 3.79 -13.87 -49.89
CA GLN A 225 4.70 -14.08 -51.02
C GLN A 225 3.96 -14.53 -52.29
N GLU A 226 3.03 -15.48 -52.16
CA GLU A 226 2.19 -15.95 -53.27
C GLU A 226 1.29 -14.82 -53.82
N SER A 227 0.83 -13.92 -52.95
CA SER A 227 0.03 -12.76 -53.34
C SER A 227 0.84 -11.70 -54.12
N GLU A 228 2.15 -11.62 -53.89
CA GLU A 228 3.06 -10.66 -54.55
C GLU A 228 3.67 -11.23 -55.85
N LEU A 229 3.96 -12.53 -55.89
CA LEU A 229 4.62 -13.19 -57.03
C LEU A 229 3.69 -13.49 -58.22
N LYS A 230 2.37 -13.30 -58.12
CA LYS A 230 1.38 -13.62 -59.19
C LYS A 230 1.52 -15.05 -59.77
N THR A 231 2.20 -15.95 -59.06
CA THR A 231 2.61 -17.25 -59.59
C THR A 231 1.68 -18.33 -59.08
N ALA A 232 0.39 -18.24 -59.41
CA ALA A 232 -0.52 -19.37 -59.52
C ALA A 232 -1.87 -18.92 -60.07
N HIS A 233 -2.39 -19.64 -61.06
CA HIS A 233 -3.78 -19.54 -61.52
C HIS A 233 -4.78 -20.20 -60.55
N SER A 234 -4.41 -20.38 -59.28
CA SER A 234 -5.33 -20.90 -58.25
C SER A 234 -5.99 -19.74 -57.51
N ALA A 235 -7.29 -19.85 -57.30
CA ALA A 235 -8.15 -18.93 -56.57
C ALA A 235 -7.83 -18.80 -55.06
N ALA A 236 -6.58 -18.51 -54.71
CA ALA A 236 -6.18 -18.12 -53.36
C ALA A 236 -6.53 -16.63 -53.17
N LYS A 237 -7.55 -16.38 -52.34
CA LYS A 237 -8.07 -15.04 -52.04
C LYS A 237 -6.94 -14.10 -51.61
N HIS A 238 -6.69 -13.04 -52.37
CA HIS A 238 -5.87 -11.92 -51.90
C HIS A 238 -6.41 -11.42 -50.56
N MET A 239 -5.62 -11.56 -49.48
CA MET A 239 -5.99 -11.01 -48.18
C MET A 239 -5.95 -9.48 -48.22
N THR A 240 -7.04 -8.84 -47.78
CA THR A 240 -7.09 -7.39 -47.61
C THR A 240 -6.17 -6.94 -46.47
N ARG A 241 -5.85 -5.64 -46.42
CA ARG A 241 -5.00 -5.07 -45.37
C ARG A 241 -5.61 -5.27 -43.96
N GLU A 242 -6.93 -5.18 -43.82
CA GLU A 242 -7.59 -5.43 -42.52
C GLU A 242 -7.46 -6.90 -42.11
N GLN A 243 -7.62 -7.84 -43.05
CA GLN A 243 -7.49 -9.28 -42.78
C GLN A 243 -6.06 -9.65 -42.36
N ARG A 244 -5.04 -9.07 -43.01
CA ARG A 244 -3.63 -9.26 -42.62
C ARG A 244 -3.37 -8.75 -41.19
N THR A 245 -3.93 -7.58 -40.87
CA THR A 245 -3.80 -6.98 -39.53
C THR A 245 -4.50 -7.85 -38.48
N ALA A 246 -5.68 -8.39 -38.78
CA ALA A 246 -6.41 -9.27 -37.89
C ALA A 246 -5.69 -10.61 -37.64
N VAL A 247 -5.12 -11.24 -38.68
CA VAL A 247 -4.33 -12.48 -38.54
C VAL A 247 -3.08 -12.23 -37.69
N PHE A 248 -2.40 -11.11 -37.90
CA PHE A 248 -1.24 -10.73 -37.08
C PHE A 248 -1.60 -10.48 -35.61
N GLN A 249 -2.71 -9.78 -35.33
CA GLN A 249 -3.21 -9.57 -33.97
C GLN A 249 -3.64 -10.88 -33.29
N TYR A 250 -4.27 -11.78 -34.05
CA TYR A 250 -4.61 -13.11 -33.55
C TYR A 250 -3.34 -13.89 -33.18
N TRP A 251 -2.34 -13.92 -34.05
CA TRP A 251 -1.07 -14.58 -33.78
C TRP A 251 -0.36 -13.97 -32.56
N LEU A 252 -0.32 -12.64 -32.42
CA LEU A 252 0.24 -11.97 -31.24
C LEU A 252 -0.46 -12.36 -29.95
N SER A 253 -1.79 -12.35 -29.91
CA SER A 253 -2.54 -12.74 -28.71
C SER A 253 -2.36 -14.23 -28.38
N ALA A 254 -2.22 -15.11 -29.38
CA ALA A 254 -1.90 -16.51 -29.16
C ALA A 254 -0.48 -16.71 -28.58
N VAL A 255 0.50 -15.90 -29.01
CA VAL A 255 1.85 -15.88 -28.42
C VAL A 255 1.82 -15.36 -26.98
N GLU A 256 1.06 -14.31 -26.69
CA GLU A 256 0.91 -13.79 -25.33
C GLU A 256 0.29 -14.82 -24.38
N ASN A 257 -0.72 -15.55 -24.84
CA ASN A 257 -1.32 -16.65 -24.07
C ASN A 257 -0.31 -17.78 -23.82
N LEU A 258 0.44 -18.20 -24.85
CA LEU A 258 1.48 -19.23 -24.70
C LEU A 258 2.53 -18.82 -23.65
N MET A 259 2.98 -17.56 -23.68
CA MET A 259 3.93 -17.00 -22.72
C MET A 259 3.36 -16.88 -21.30
N GLY A 260 2.03 -16.77 -21.17
CA GLY A 260 1.33 -16.82 -19.89
C GLY A 260 1.17 -18.24 -19.34
N ASP A 261 0.96 -19.23 -20.22
CA ASP A 261 0.64 -20.60 -19.84
C ASP A 261 1.89 -21.45 -19.53
N TYR A 262 3.04 -21.13 -20.14
CA TYR A 262 4.27 -21.91 -20.01
C TYR A 262 5.48 -21.08 -19.58
N PRO A 263 6.44 -21.69 -18.84
CA PRO A 263 7.70 -21.04 -18.50
C PRO A 263 8.52 -20.67 -19.74
N PRO A 264 9.22 -19.51 -19.75
CA PRO A 264 10.07 -19.09 -20.86
C PRO A 264 11.11 -20.14 -21.26
N ASN A 265 11.70 -20.84 -20.29
CA ASN A 265 12.68 -21.90 -20.55
C ASN A 265 12.10 -23.04 -21.39
N HIS A 266 10.84 -23.44 -21.16
CA HIS A 266 10.22 -24.53 -21.91
C HIS A 266 9.93 -24.13 -23.36
N ILE A 267 9.52 -22.87 -23.57
CA ILE A 267 9.29 -22.29 -24.90
C ILE A 267 10.61 -22.21 -25.66
N LEU A 268 11.68 -21.74 -25.00
CA LEU A 268 13.01 -21.65 -25.61
C LEU A 268 13.56 -23.03 -25.99
N LEU A 269 13.44 -24.03 -25.11
CA LEU A 269 13.88 -25.40 -25.42
C LEU A 269 13.07 -26.01 -26.57
N ALA A 270 11.76 -25.73 -26.66
CA ALA A 270 10.94 -26.16 -27.77
C ALA A 270 11.38 -25.51 -29.09
N LEU A 271 11.65 -24.19 -29.08
CA LEU A 271 12.17 -23.47 -30.25
C LEU A 271 13.55 -23.97 -30.66
N GLU A 272 14.45 -24.23 -29.70
CA GLU A 272 15.78 -24.79 -29.95
C GLU A 272 15.68 -26.18 -30.58
N HIS A 273 14.80 -27.04 -30.07
CA HIS A 273 14.56 -28.37 -30.64
C HIS A 273 14.01 -28.28 -32.07
N LEU A 274 13.03 -27.40 -32.34
CA LEU A 274 12.51 -27.18 -33.69
C LEU A 274 13.59 -26.65 -34.64
N ALA A 275 14.39 -25.67 -34.20
CA ALA A 275 15.48 -25.10 -35.00
C ALA A 275 16.55 -26.16 -35.32
N SER A 276 16.95 -26.97 -34.33
CA SER A 276 17.90 -28.07 -34.52
C SER A 276 17.36 -29.13 -35.47
N ARG A 277 16.07 -29.46 -35.38
CA ARG A 277 15.40 -30.39 -36.30
C ARG A 277 15.43 -29.85 -37.74
N GLU A 278 15.02 -28.60 -37.96
CA GLU A 278 15.02 -27.99 -39.30
C GLU A 278 16.45 -27.85 -39.86
N GLN A 279 17.43 -27.55 -39.01
CA GLN A 279 18.84 -27.55 -39.41
C GLN A 279 19.29 -28.94 -39.85
N ASN A 280 18.98 -29.99 -39.10
CA ASN A 280 19.34 -31.36 -39.48
C ASN A 280 18.66 -31.79 -40.79
N GLU A 281 17.39 -31.41 -41.00
CA GLU A 281 16.70 -31.68 -42.27
C GLU A 281 17.31 -30.90 -43.44
N LEU A 282 17.72 -29.65 -43.22
CA LEU A 282 18.45 -28.86 -44.22
C LEU A 282 19.81 -29.48 -44.55
N GLU A 283 20.59 -29.88 -43.53
CA GLU A 283 21.88 -30.54 -43.70
C GLU A 283 21.76 -31.87 -44.45
N LYS A 284 20.72 -32.67 -44.16
CA LYS A 284 20.41 -33.89 -44.94
C LYS A 284 20.09 -33.56 -46.39
N LYS A 285 19.25 -32.54 -46.64
CA LYS A 285 18.93 -32.10 -48.00
C LYS A 285 20.18 -31.61 -48.74
N LEU A 286 21.04 -30.83 -48.08
CA LEU A 286 22.32 -30.37 -48.62
C LEU A 286 23.28 -31.53 -48.89
N ALA A 287 23.33 -32.54 -48.02
CA ALA A 287 24.16 -33.73 -48.22
C ALA A 287 23.62 -34.64 -49.35
N SER A 288 22.30 -34.63 -49.60
CA SER A 288 21.68 -35.35 -50.71
C SER A 288 21.75 -34.62 -52.05
N LEU A 289 22.11 -33.32 -52.05
CA LEU A 289 22.23 -32.52 -53.28
C LEU A 289 23.56 -32.84 -53.97
N ASP A 290 23.50 -33.73 -54.95
CA ASP A 290 24.60 -33.97 -55.89
C ASP A 290 24.34 -33.23 -57.20
N VAL A 291 24.90 -32.03 -57.30
CA VAL A 291 24.79 -31.16 -58.49
C VAL A 291 25.26 -31.88 -59.76
N THR A 292 26.23 -32.81 -59.66
CA THR A 292 26.71 -33.55 -60.83
C THR A 292 25.71 -34.61 -61.27
N GLN A 293 25.09 -35.31 -60.32
CA GLN A 293 24.05 -36.30 -60.59
C GLN A 293 22.77 -35.63 -61.13
N ASP A 294 22.35 -34.50 -60.56
CA ASP A 294 21.19 -33.73 -61.01
C ASP A 294 21.41 -33.14 -62.42
N VAL A 295 22.62 -32.66 -62.73
CA VAL A 295 22.98 -32.15 -64.07
C VAL A 295 23.03 -33.28 -65.11
N THR A 296 23.53 -34.47 -64.75
CA THR A 296 23.49 -35.65 -65.62
C THR A 296 22.08 -36.23 -65.79
N ALA A 297 21.22 -36.18 -64.77
CA ALA A 297 19.81 -36.56 -64.87
C ALA A 297 19.02 -35.63 -65.81
N LEU A 298 19.43 -34.36 -65.86
CA LEU A 298 18.94 -33.37 -66.83
C LEU A 298 19.63 -33.48 -68.21
N ARG A 299 20.52 -34.47 -68.42
CA ARG A 299 21.29 -34.73 -69.65
C ARG A 299 22.30 -33.65 -70.05
N PHE A 300 22.85 -32.95 -69.07
CA PHE A 300 23.95 -32.02 -69.27
C PHE A 300 25.23 -32.54 -68.61
N ARG A 301 26.40 -32.09 -69.10
CA ARG A 301 27.70 -32.31 -68.48
C ARG A 301 28.32 -30.96 -68.12
N TYR A 302 28.81 -30.83 -66.90
CA TYR A 302 29.46 -29.61 -66.44
C TYR A 302 30.98 -29.73 -66.62
N GLU A 303 31.55 -29.00 -67.57
CA GLU A 303 32.99 -28.98 -67.84
C GLU A 303 33.45 -27.55 -68.09
N SER A 304 34.49 -27.10 -67.37
CA SER A 304 35.16 -25.80 -67.59
C SER A 304 34.22 -24.57 -67.64
N ASN A 305 33.32 -24.43 -66.65
CA ASN A 305 32.35 -23.32 -66.52
C ASN A 305 31.27 -23.22 -67.63
N HIS A 306 31.09 -24.26 -68.44
CA HIS A 306 30.04 -24.32 -69.45
C HIS A 306 29.22 -25.62 -69.31
N LEU A 307 27.91 -25.53 -69.54
CA LEU A 307 26.99 -26.67 -69.58
C LEU A 307 26.94 -27.22 -71.02
N LEU A 308 27.31 -28.49 -71.21
CA LEU A 308 27.27 -29.18 -72.49
C LEU A 308 26.09 -30.15 -72.52
N ASP A 309 25.25 -30.07 -73.56
CA ASP A 309 24.09 -30.96 -73.76
C ASP A 309 24.57 -32.31 -74.31
N MET A 310 24.27 -33.40 -73.59
CA MET A 310 24.70 -34.77 -73.90
C MET A 310 23.63 -35.59 -74.64
N SER A 311 22.56 -34.97 -75.14
CA SER A 311 21.42 -35.67 -75.75
C SER A 311 21.70 -36.38 -77.10
N THR A 312 22.95 -36.44 -77.58
CA THR A 312 23.27 -36.89 -78.96
C THR A 312 24.35 -37.97 -79.10
N GLU A 313 24.68 -38.74 -78.06
CA GLU A 313 25.60 -39.89 -78.21
C GLU A 313 25.00 -41.19 -77.65
N GLU A 314 24.18 -41.85 -78.47
CA GLU A 314 23.97 -43.31 -78.41
C GLU A 314 23.87 -43.87 -79.85
N ASP A 315 25.01 -44.14 -80.48
CA ASP A 315 25.08 -45.09 -81.60
C ASP A 315 25.27 -46.50 -81.01
N ASN A 316 24.16 -47.14 -80.66
CA ASN A 316 24.12 -48.55 -80.32
C ASN A 316 24.25 -49.38 -81.62
N GLU A 317 25.47 -49.65 -82.07
CA GLU A 317 25.73 -50.64 -83.13
C GLU A 317 25.51 -52.07 -82.59
N LEU A 318 24.43 -52.71 -83.06
CA LEU A 318 24.16 -54.14 -82.83
C LEU A 318 25.18 -55.02 -83.63
N PRO A 319 25.62 -56.18 -83.10
CA PRO A 319 26.53 -57.05 -83.81
C PRO A 319 25.83 -57.84 -84.94
N SER A 320 26.54 -58.06 -86.04
CA SER A 320 25.99 -58.72 -87.24
C SER A 320 25.88 -60.25 -87.10
N VAL A 321 24.81 -60.81 -87.67
CA VAL A 321 24.43 -62.25 -87.67
C VAL A 321 25.52 -63.21 -88.20
N LYS A 322 26.57 -62.69 -88.84
CA LYS A 322 27.66 -63.49 -89.42
C LYS A 322 28.60 -64.10 -88.36
N SER A 323 28.79 -63.43 -87.22
CA SER A 323 29.69 -63.91 -86.14
C SER A 323 29.06 -64.95 -85.21
N LEU A 324 27.76 -65.21 -85.34
CA LEU A 324 27.04 -66.23 -84.57
C LEU A 324 26.99 -67.60 -85.27
N LEU A 325 27.21 -67.64 -86.60
CA LEU A 325 27.16 -68.88 -87.39
C LEU A 325 28.52 -69.60 -87.51
N GLU A 326 29.63 -68.89 -87.38
CA GLU A 326 30.99 -69.48 -87.42
C GLU A 326 31.35 -70.22 -86.12
N VAL A 327 30.84 -69.75 -84.96
CA VAL A 327 31.09 -70.37 -83.64
C VAL A 327 30.34 -71.69 -83.47
N ALA A 328 29.16 -71.85 -84.08
CA ALA A 328 28.38 -73.08 -83.96
C ALA A 328 28.94 -74.28 -84.77
N TRP A 329 29.79 -74.01 -85.78
CA TRP A 329 30.38 -75.08 -86.61
C TRP A 329 31.67 -75.67 -86.01
N GLU A 330 32.43 -74.91 -85.22
CA GLU A 330 33.65 -75.39 -84.55
C GLU A 330 33.36 -76.34 -83.35
N GLU A 331 32.23 -76.18 -82.67
CA GLU A 331 31.85 -77.05 -81.52
C GLU A 331 31.42 -78.47 -81.95
N VAL A 332 30.86 -78.64 -83.15
CA VAL A 332 30.42 -79.96 -83.65
C VAL A 332 31.61 -80.84 -84.04
N GLU A 333 32.66 -80.24 -84.61
CA GLU A 333 33.85 -80.97 -85.07
C GLU A 333 34.71 -81.51 -83.90
N GLN A 334 34.78 -80.77 -82.78
CA GLN A 334 35.49 -81.23 -81.57
C GLN A 334 34.78 -82.41 -80.87
N SER A 335 33.45 -82.42 -80.87
CA SER A 335 32.65 -83.46 -80.18
C SER A 335 32.80 -84.87 -80.81
N LEU A 336 33.06 -84.97 -82.11
CA LEU A 336 33.26 -86.24 -82.81
C LEU A 336 34.64 -86.87 -82.54
N VAL A 337 35.66 -86.05 -82.26
CA VAL A 337 37.03 -86.50 -81.96
C VAL A 337 37.15 -87.05 -80.53
N GLU A 338 36.42 -86.49 -79.56
CA GLU A 338 36.41 -86.98 -78.17
C GLU A 338 35.72 -88.34 -78.01
N LEU A 339 34.72 -88.64 -78.84
CA LEU A 339 33.98 -89.90 -78.80
C LEU A 339 34.79 -91.09 -79.33
N ALA A 340 35.72 -90.84 -80.26
CA ALA A 340 36.66 -91.88 -80.74
C ALA A 340 37.74 -92.21 -79.68
N ARG A 341 38.24 -91.20 -78.95
CA ARG A 341 39.27 -91.39 -77.90
C ARG A 341 38.75 -92.20 -76.71
N THR A 342 37.53 -91.93 -76.26
CA THR A 342 36.91 -92.62 -75.12
C THR A 342 36.63 -94.10 -75.39
N ARG A 343 36.22 -94.47 -76.62
CA ARG A 343 36.02 -95.89 -77.00
C ARG A 343 37.30 -96.73 -76.94
N SER A 344 38.46 -96.17 -77.30
CA SER A 344 39.75 -96.88 -77.21
C SER A 344 40.19 -97.15 -75.76
N ARG A 345 39.89 -96.22 -74.84
CA ARG A 345 40.33 -96.30 -73.43
C ARG A 345 39.54 -97.32 -72.62
N VAL A 346 38.25 -97.52 -72.95
CA VAL A 346 37.40 -98.53 -72.31
C VAL A 346 37.86 -99.95 -72.66
N GLN A 347 38.30 -100.18 -73.90
CA GLN A 347 38.75 -101.49 -74.35
C GLN A 347 40.12 -101.89 -73.76
N GLN A 348 41.00 -100.91 -73.51
CA GLN A 348 42.29 -101.12 -72.85
C GLN A 348 42.14 -101.48 -71.36
N LEU A 349 41.17 -100.84 -70.67
CA LEU A 349 40.86 -101.14 -69.26
C LEU A 349 40.19 -102.52 -69.09
N GLN A 350 39.38 -102.96 -70.04
CA GLN A 350 38.76 -104.30 -70.03
C GLN A 350 39.81 -105.42 -70.08
N ASN A 351 40.88 -105.24 -70.88
CA ASN A 351 41.96 -106.21 -70.99
C ASN A 351 42.86 -106.24 -69.73
N GLN A 352 43.06 -105.10 -69.06
CA GLN A 352 43.79 -105.03 -67.79
C GLN A 352 43.03 -105.70 -66.62
N LEU A 353 41.70 -105.62 -66.64
CA LEU A 353 40.83 -106.25 -65.64
C LEU A 353 40.80 -107.79 -65.76
N GLN A 354 40.89 -108.32 -66.98
CA GLN A 354 41.01 -109.77 -67.20
C GLN A 354 42.39 -110.34 -66.83
N ALA A 355 43.47 -109.57 -66.98
CA ALA A 355 44.81 -109.97 -66.53
C ALA A 355 44.89 -110.05 -64.99
N ARG A 356 44.35 -109.05 -64.28
CA ARG A 356 44.32 -109.00 -62.81
C ARG A 356 43.45 -110.09 -62.16
N LYS A 357 42.49 -110.66 -62.89
CA LYS A 357 41.66 -111.76 -62.38
C LYS A 357 42.42 -113.10 -62.29
N LYS A 358 43.50 -113.27 -63.07
CA LYS A 358 44.33 -114.50 -63.04
C LYS A 358 45.44 -114.47 -61.98
N GLU A 359 45.77 -113.31 -61.42
CA GLU A 359 46.79 -113.15 -60.36
C GLU A 359 46.24 -113.39 -58.94
N VAL A 360 44.91 -113.51 -58.77
CA VAL A 360 44.26 -113.62 -57.45
C VAL A 360 44.15 -115.07 -56.93
N GLU A 361 44.43 -116.08 -57.76
CA GLU A 361 44.30 -117.50 -57.36
C GLU A 361 45.58 -118.13 -56.78
N GLN A 362 46.62 -117.35 -56.46
CA GLN A 362 47.91 -117.89 -55.97
C GLN A 362 48.54 -117.14 -54.78
N GLU A 363 47.83 -116.82 -53.69
CA GLU A 363 48.53 -116.40 -52.45
C GLU A 363 47.83 -116.88 -51.15
N VAL A 364 48.29 -117.99 -50.58
CA VAL A 364 47.88 -118.52 -49.25
C VAL A 364 49.07 -118.51 -48.26
N SER A 365 49.96 -117.51 -48.36
CA SER A 365 51.05 -117.32 -47.38
C SER A 365 51.23 -115.87 -46.89
N ALA A 366 50.38 -114.93 -47.34
CA ALA A 366 50.41 -113.52 -46.91
C ALA A 366 49.52 -113.21 -45.67
N LEU A 367 48.60 -114.10 -45.31
CA LEU A 367 47.53 -113.83 -44.33
C LEU A 367 48.01 -113.68 -42.87
N GLU A 368 49.13 -114.33 -42.52
CA GLU A 368 49.64 -114.37 -41.14
C GLU A 368 50.45 -113.10 -40.77
N VAL A 369 51.13 -112.51 -41.76
CA VAL A 369 51.81 -111.21 -41.63
C VAL A 369 50.77 -110.07 -41.58
N GLU A 370 49.67 -110.17 -42.32
CA GLU A 370 48.57 -109.20 -42.26
C GLU A 370 47.89 -109.16 -40.88
N LEU A 371 47.65 -110.31 -40.26
CA LEU A 371 47.02 -110.36 -38.92
C LEU A 371 47.90 -109.67 -37.85
N GLN A 372 49.22 -109.89 -37.88
CA GLN A 372 50.14 -109.19 -36.97
C GLN A 372 50.21 -107.67 -37.25
N CYS A 373 50.13 -107.25 -38.51
CA CYS A 373 50.05 -105.85 -38.89
C CYS A 373 48.75 -105.19 -38.38
N VAL A 374 47.61 -105.90 -38.43
CA VAL A 374 46.32 -105.40 -37.93
C VAL A 374 46.32 -105.27 -36.40
N MET A 375 46.90 -106.24 -35.67
CA MET A 375 47.00 -106.13 -34.21
C MET A 375 47.90 -104.97 -33.76
N LYS A 376 49.03 -104.74 -34.46
CA LYS A 376 49.90 -103.58 -34.22
C LYS A 376 49.22 -102.27 -34.63
N ALA A 377 48.39 -102.26 -35.67
CA ALA A 377 47.58 -101.11 -36.04
C ALA A 377 46.52 -100.80 -34.96
N ALA A 378 45.81 -101.81 -34.45
CA ALA A 378 44.79 -101.63 -33.42
C ALA A 378 45.36 -101.09 -32.10
N THR A 379 46.55 -101.54 -31.68
CA THR A 379 47.22 -101.01 -30.49
C THR A 379 47.71 -99.58 -30.68
N ARG A 380 48.25 -99.24 -31.85
CA ARG A 380 48.60 -97.86 -32.23
C ARG A 380 47.36 -96.97 -32.22
N ASP A 381 46.25 -97.43 -32.78
CA ASP A 381 45.01 -96.65 -32.89
C ASP A 381 44.38 -96.46 -31.50
N HIS A 382 44.42 -97.46 -30.62
CA HIS A 382 44.01 -97.29 -29.21
C HIS A 382 44.84 -96.25 -28.46
N ILE A 383 46.17 -96.24 -28.63
CA ILE A 383 47.04 -95.22 -28.04
C ILE A 383 46.74 -93.84 -28.63
N ARG A 384 46.49 -93.76 -29.95
CA ARG A 384 46.12 -92.52 -30.63
C ARG A 384 44.81 -91.95 -30.09
N ASP A 385 43.78 -92.78 -29.94
CA ASP A 385 42.50 -92.39 -29.38
C ASP A 385 42.66 -91.92 -27.92
N ARG A 386 43.51 -92.59 -27.14
CA ARG A 386 43.81 -92.18 -25.76
C ARG A 386 44.52 -90.82 -25.72
N CYS A 387 45.44 -90.56 -26.64
CA CYS A 387 46.10 -89.26 -26.76
C CYS A 387 45.10 -88.16 -27.14
N ILE A 388 44.20 -88.43 -28.11
CA ILE A 388 43.15 -87.49 -28.51
C ILE A 388 42.22 -87.15 -27.34
N GLN A 389 41.81 -88.15 -26.54
CA GLN A 389 40.99 -87.92 -25.35
C GLN A 389 41.72 -87.06 -24.29
N LEU A 390 43.01 -87.32 -24.08
CA LEU A 390 43.81 -86.52 -23.15
C LEU A 390 43.99 -85.08 -23.64
N ASP A 391 44.19 -84.87 -24.94
CA ASP A 391 44.26 -83.54 -25.55
C ASP A 391 42.92 -82.80 -25.44
N GLN A 392 41.79 -83.47 -25.67
CA GLN A 392 40.46 -82.88 -25.49
C GLN A 392 40.21 -82.51 -24.02
N HIS A 393 40.62 -83.34 -23.07
CA HIS A 393 40.56 -83.02 -21.64
C HIS A 393 41.48 -81.87 -21.24
N ALA A 394 42.67 -81.76 -21.83
CA ALA A 394 43.57 -80.64 -21.60
C ALA A 394 42.99 -79.33 -22.16
N ARG A 395 42.42 -79.36 -23.38
CA ARG A 395 41.77 -78.21 -24.02
C ARG A 395 40.55 -77.72 -23.23
N SER A 396 39.65 -78.63 -22.85
CA SER A 396 38.48 -78.27 -22.03
C SER A 396 38.87 -77.70 -20.67
N ARG A 397 39.91 -78.22 -20.01
CA ARG A 397 40.45 -77.60 -18.78
C ARG A 397 41.06 -76.21 -19.05
N GLN A 398 41.77 -76.04 -20.16
CA GLN A 398 42.34 -74.75 -20.52
C GLN A 398 41.27 -73.71 -20.85
N GLU A 399 40.19 -74.11 -21.52
CA GLU A 399 39.01 -73.28 -21.76
C GLU A 399 38.29 -72.92 -20.46
N ALA A 400 38.11 -73.88 -19.54
CA ALA A 400 37.53 -73.61 -18.22
C ALA A 400 38.38 -72.61 -17.43
N LEU A 401 39.71 -72.72 -17.48
CA LEU A 401 40.60 -71.75 -16.85
C LEU A 401 40.53 -70.37 -17.51
N ARG A 402 40.43 -70.29 -18.85
CA ARG A 402 40.23 -69.01 -19.56
C ARG A 402 38.90 -68.36 -19.17
N ASN A 403 37.83 -69.14 -19.09
CA ASN A 403 36.51 -68.68 -18.67
C ASN A 403 36.53 -68.19 -17.22
N LEU A 404 37.24 -68.87 -16.32
CA LEU A 404 37.39 -68.42 -14.94
C LEU A 404 38.19 -67.10 -14.86
N HIS A 405 39.26 -66.96 -15.65
CA HIS A 405 40.03 -65.72 -15.73
C HIS A 405 39.18 -64.56 -16.29
N SER A 406 38.37 -64.79 -17.32
CA SER A 406 37.48 -63.75 -17.86
C SER A 406 36.39 -63.35 -16.86
N GLN A 407 35.84 -64.30 -16.11
CA GLN A 407 34.89 -64.02 -15.03
C GLN A 407 35.55 -63.20 -13.91
N TRP A 408 36.76 -63.55 -13.50
CA TRP A 408 37.50 -62.81 -12.48
C TRP A 408 37.82 -61.38 -12.93
N GLN A 409 38.24 -61.20 -14.20
CA GLN A 409 38.48 -59.89 -14.77
C GLN A 409 37.20 -59.03 -14.81
N SER A 410 36.08 -59.63 -15.23
CA SER A 410 34.77 -58.96 -15.22
C SER A 410 34.36 -58.49 -13.81
N ILE A 411 34.62 -59.29 -12.77
CA ILE A 411 34.36 -58.90 -11.38
C ILE A 411 35.25 -57.72 -10.95
N LEU A 412 36.52 -57.70 -11.34
CA LEU A 412 37.41 -56.57 -11.05
C LEU A 412 36.96 -55.29 -11.76
N ASP A 413 36.62 -55.38 -13.04
CA ASP A 413 36.13 -54.26 -13.83
C ASP A 413 34.81 -53.72 -13.24
N PHE A 414 33.91 -54.60 -12.80
CA PHE A 414 32.68 -54.21 -12.12
C PHE A 414 32.95 -53.49 -10.80
N ARG A 415 33.91 -53.96 -9.99
CA ARG A 415 34.30 -53.26 -8.74
C ARG A 415 34.84 -51.87 -9.01
N GLN A 416 35.66 -51.69 -10.05
CA GLN A 416 36.14 -50.37 -10.45
C GLN A 416 34.99 -49.45 -10.89
N LEU A 417 34.01 -50.01 -11.61
CA LEU A 417 32.84 -49.26 -12.05
C LEU A 417 31.95 -48.81 -10.88
N VAL A 418 31.76 -49.68 -9.87
CA VAL A 418 31.03 -49.34 -8.64
C VAL A 418 31.74 -48.22 -7.87
N LEU A 419 33.06 -48.30 -7.70
CA LEU A 419 33.84 -47.23 -7.04
C LEU A 419 33.70 -45.88 -7.79
N ARG A 420 33.72 -45.90 -9.13
CA ARG A 420 33.45 -44.70 -9.94
C ARG A 420 32.03 -44.17 -9.74
N GLN A 421 31.02 -45.04 -9.69
CA GLN A 421 29.64 -44.62 -9.43
C GLN A 421 29.46 -44.02 -8.03
N GLU A 422 30.13 -44.55 -7.00
CA GLU A 422 30.12 -43.97 -5.66
C GLU A 422 30.77 -42.59 -5.64
N HIS A 423 31.89 -42.41 -6.36
CA HIS A 423 32.53 -41.10 -6.50
C HIS A 423 31.61 -40.09 -7.20
N ILE A 424 30.96 -40.48 -8.30
CA ILE A 424 29.97 -39.65 -9.01
C ILE A 424 28.80 -39.29 -8.07
N ARG A 425 28.28 -40.25 -7.29
CA ARG A 425 27.20 -40.00 -6.33
C ARG A 425 27.64 -39.03 -5.23
N GLY A 426 28.88 -39.14 -4.75
CA GLY A 426 29.49 -38.20 -3.81
C GLY A 426 29.58 -36.77 -4.39
N LEU A 427 30.01 -36.64 -5.65
CA LEU A 427 30.08 -35.35 -6.35
C LEU A 427 28.70 -34.73 -6.57
N ILE A 428 27.70 -35.52 -6.97
CA ILE A 428 26.31 -35.05 -7.12
C ILE A 428 25.78 -34.51 -5.79
N LYS A 429 26.03 -35.22 -4.69
CA LYS A 429 25.61 -34.79 -3.35
C LYS A 429 26.35 -33.52 -2.90
N GLY A 430 27.65 -33.41 -3.18
CA GLY A 430 28.43 -32.20 -2.89
C GLY A 430 27.96 -30.98 -3.69
N ASN A 431 27.61 -31.18 -4.96
CA ASN A 431 27.10 -30.12 -5.83
C ASN A 431 25.70 -29.66 -5.38
N SER A 432 24.82 -30.58 -4.99
CA SER A 432 23.49 -30.20 -4.48
C SER A 432 23.54 -29.41 -3.17
N THR A 433 24.48 -29.75 -2.26
CA THR A 433 24.71 -28.96 -1.04
C THR A 433 25.27 -27.57 -1.36
N ALA A 434 26.25 -27.48 -2.26
CA ALA A 434 26.82 -26.20 -2.67
C ALA A 434 25.78 -25.30 -3.36
N LYS A 435 24.93 -25.87 -4.23
CA LYS A 435 23.81 -25.16 -4.86
C LYS A 435 22.83 -24.60 -3.83
N MET A 436 22.46 -25.38 -2.81
CA MET A 436 21.60 -24.91 -1.72
C MET A 436 22.23 -23.76 -0.93
N GLU A 437 23.51 -23.88 -0.57
CA GLU A 437 24.23 -22.82 0.15
C GLU A 437 24.31 -21.53 -0.67
N LEU A 438 24.56 -21.65 -1.99
CA LEU A 438 24.65 -20.50 -2.89
C LEU A 438 23.29 -19.80 -3.06
N ILE A 439 22.20 -20.56 -3.16
CA ILE A 439 20.83 -20.01 -3.17
C ILE A 439 20.55 -19.28 -1.85
N ARG A 440 20.94 -19.87 -0.71
CA ARG A 440 20.73 -19.25 0.61
C ARG A 440 21.50 -17.94 0.77
N LEU A 441 22.77 -17.92 0.35
CA LEU A 441 23.58 -16.70 0.39
C LEU A 441 23.02 -15.62 -0.54
N HIS A 442 22.52 -16.01 -1.71
CA HIS A 442 21.90 -15.07 -2.64
C HIS A 442 20.59 -14.50 -2.08
N THR A 443 19.73 -15.30 -1.45
CA THR A 443 18.50 -14.82 -0.82
C THR A 443 18.81 -13.92 0.38
N GLU A 444 19.75 -14.29 1.25
CA GLU A 444 20.19 -13.45 2.37
C GLU A 444 20.78 -12.12 1.89
N GLY A 445 21.63 -12.14 0.85
CA GLY A 445 22.21 -10.94 0.24
C GLY A 445 21.16 -10.04 -0.42
N PHE A 446 20.17 -10.61 -1.09
CA PHE A 446 19.05 -9.84 -1.66
C PHE A 446 18.19 -9.20 -0.57
N VAL A 447 17.86 -9.94 0.49
CA VAL A 447 17.06 -9.43 1.61
C VAL A 447 17.80 -8.30 2.32
N GLN A 448 19.07 -8.48 2.67
CA GLN A 448 19.86 -7.46 3.36
C GLN A 448 20.18 -6.26 2.47
N GLY A 449 20.54 -6.49 1.20
CA GLY A 449 20.99 -5.42 0.31
C GLY A 449 19.87 -4.62 -0.33
N LYS A 450 18.73 -5.24 -0.67
CA LYS A 450 17.64 -4.58 -1.40
C LYS A 450 16.37 -4.40 -0.58
N LEU A 451 15.96 -5.39 0.21
CA LEU A 451 14.67 -5.37 0.89
C LEU A 451 14.70 -4.58 2.20
N VAL A 452 15.73 -4.79 3.05
CA VAL A 452 15.88 -4.11 4.34
C VAL A 452 15.93 -2.58 4.22
N PRO A 453 16.71 -1.98 3.29
CA PRO A 453 16.70 -0.53 3.12
C PRO A 453 15.34 0.02 2.68
N GLN A 454 14.59 -0.73 1.87
CA GLN A 454 13.24 -0.33 1.45
C GLN A 454 12.25 -0.34 2.61
N PHE A 455 12.36 -1.29 3.55
CA PHE A 455 11.53 -1.30 4.75
C PHE A 455 11.72 -0.05 5.59
N GLU A 456 12.95 0.43 5.75
CA GLU A 456 13.23 1.64 6.52
C GLU A 456 12.63 2.89 5.84
N VAL A 457 12.75 2.99 4.51
CA VAL A 457 12.13 4.07 3.72
C VAL A 457 10.61 4.04 3.82
N VAL A 458 9.98 2.86 3.70
CA VAL A 458 8.52 2.71 3.82
C VAL A 458 8.06 3.04 5.23
N THR A 459 8.77 2.60 6.27
CA THR A 459 8.42 2.85 7.66
C THR A 459 8.55 4.34 8.01
N THR A 460 9.63 4.99 7.55
CA THR A 460 9.83 6.43 7.74
C THR A 460 8.77 7.24 6.99
N ALA A 461 8.47 6.91 5.73
CA ALA A 461 7.40 7.55 4.95
C ALA A 461 6.03 7.38 5.62
N ALA A 462 5.68 6.16 6.04
CA ALA A 462 4.42 5.87 6.73
C ALA A 462 4.31 6.64 8.06
N SER A 463 5.40 6.70 8.83
CA SER A 463 5.44 7.46 10.09
C SER A 463 5.30 8.97 9.87
N SER A 464 5.96 9.51 8.84
CA SER A 464 5.87 10.92 8.43
C SER A 464 4.44 11.27 8.03
N GLN A 465 3.81 10.44 7.20
CA GLN A 465 2.44 10.64 6.75
C GLN A 465 1.44 10.54 7.89
N ARG A 466 1.61 9.57 8.81
CA ARG A 466 0.80 9.49 10.04
C ARG A 466 0.92 10.76 10.88
N ASN A 467 2.14 11.28 11.03
CA ASN A 467 2.39 12.51 11.78
C ASN A 467 1.79 13.73 11.08
N SER A 468 1.85 13.81 9.74
CA SER A 468 1.19 14.85 8.95
C SER A 468 -0.32 14.80 9.11
N ILE A 469 -0.94 13.64 8.94
CA ILE A 469 -2.39 13.45 9.14
C ILE A 469 -2.79 13.83 10.57
N SER A 470 -1.99 13.45 11.58
CA SER A 470 -2.27 13.80 12.97
C SER A 470 -2.11 15.30 13.25
N LYS A 471 -1.23 15.99 12.52
CA LYS A 471 -1.03 17.44 12.59
C LYS A 471 -2.17 18.16 11.87
N GLU A 472 -2.53 17.73 10.68
CA GLU A 472 -3.66 18.22 9.89
C GLU A 472 -4.97 18.03 10.64
N ALA A 473 -5.22 16.88 11.25
CA ALA A 473 -6.43 16.63 12.05
C ALA A 473 -6.52 17.58 13.25
N ARG A 474 -5.40 17.82 13.94
CA ARG A 474 -5.33 18.82 15.03
C ARG A 474 -5.59 20.24 14.52
N GLN A 475 -4.99 20.61 13.39
CA GLN A 475 -5.20 21.91 12.76
C GLN A 475 -6.64 22.08 12.27
N LEU A 476 -7.24 21.05 11.68
CA LEU A 476 -8.63 21.06 11.23
C LEU A 476 -9.60 21.19 12.42
N GLY A 477 -9.24 20.61 13.57
CA GLY A 477 -9.95 20.83 14.84
C GLY A 477 -9.92 22.30 15.32
N THR A 478 -8.90 23.06 14.94
CA THR A 478 -8.78 24.50 15.26
C THR A 478 -9.39 25.43 14.20
N VAL A 479 -9.76 24.93 13.01
CA VAL A 479 -10.40 25.74 11.96
C VAL A 479 -11.88 25.94 12.32
N SER A 480 -12.30 27.21 12.45
CA SER A 480 -13.71 27.55 12.61
C SER A 480 -14.51 27.14 11.36
N LEU A 481 -15.63 26.41 11.54
CA LEU A 481 -16.49 25.99 10.43
C LEU A 481 -17.04 27.17 9.61
N LEU A 482 -17.16 28.36 10.23
CA LEU A 482 -17.52 29.60 9.55
C LEU A 482 -16.51 29.98 8.45
N ALA A 483 -15.24 29.61 8.59
CA ALA A 483 -14.21 29.85 7.58
C ALA A 483 -14.30 28.89 6.37
N LEU A 484 -15.01 27.77 6.53
CA LEU A 484 -15.24 26.76 5.48
C LEU A 484 -16.58 26.98 4.76
N ASP A 485 -17.47 27.83 5.30
CA ASP A 485 -18.72 28.22 4.66
C ASP A 485 -18.45 29.01 3.37
N ARG A 486 -18.96 28.51 2.24
CA ARG A 486 -18.80 29.13 0.92
C ARG A 486 -20.18 29.30 0.28
N ARG A 487 -20.47 30.52 -0.16
CA ARG A 487 -21.72 30.86 -0.85
C ARG A 487 -21.47 30.98 -2.35
N THR A 488 -22.42 30.48 -3.13
CA THR A 488 -22.40 30.61 -4.58
C THR A 488 -22.96 31.99 -4.93
N VAL A 489 -22.13 32.83 -5.53
CA VAL A 489 -22.53 34.15 -6.06
C VAL A 489 -22.54 34.03 -7.57
N GLU A 490 -23.63 34.50 -8.21
CA GLU A 490 -23.82 34.47 -9.67
C GLU A 490 -23.67 33.08 -10.32
N GLY A 491 -23.99 32.01 -9.59
CA GLY A 491 -24.06 30.64 -10.12
C GLY A 491 -22.72 29.99 -10.49
N MET A 492 -21.62 30.75 -10.61
CA MET A 492 -20.31 30.21 -11.01
C MET A 492 -19.20 30.34 -9.96
N GLN A 493 -19.24 31.35 -9.08
CA GLN A 493 -18.17 31.55 -8.09
C GLN A 493 -18.60 31.14 -6.68
N ARG A 494 -17.83 30.22 -6.07
CA ARG A 494 -17.95 29.89 -4.65
C ARG A 494 -17.02 30.77 -3.83
N ILE A 495 -17.58 31.78 -3.17
CA ILE A 495 -16.86 32.75 -2.36
C ILE A 495 -17.07 32.41 -0.87
N PRO A 496 -16.02 32.43 -0.01
CA PRO A 496 -16.20 32.18 1.41
C PRO A 496 -17.16 33.20 2.05
N ALA A 497 -18.10 32.75 2.90
CA ALA A 497 -19.10 33.60 3.53
C ALA A 497 -18.47 34.71 4.38
N LEU A 498 -17.29 34.44 4.95
CA LEU A 498 -16.47 35.42 5.67
C LEU A 498 -15.99 36.59 4.80
N TRP A 499 -15.94 36.43 3.47
CA TRP A 499 -15.60 37.49 2.49
C TRP A 499 -16.76 38.44 2.22
N LEU A 500 -17.97 38.03 2.58
CA LEU A 500 -19.18 38.83 2.51
C LEU A 500 -19.48 39.54 3.83
N SER A 501 -18.60 39.39 4.84
CA SER A 501 -18.73 40.01 6.16
C SER A 501 -18.26 41.46 6.15
N ILE A 502 -19.06 42.34 6.76
CA ILE A 502 -18.86 43.80 6.83
C ILE A 502 -17.77 44.19 7.86
N HIS A 503 -17.23 43.23 8.64
CA HIS A 503 -16.26 43.49 9.72
C HIS A 503 -14.79 43.19 9.39
N ARG A 504 -14.41 43.23 8.11
CA ARG A 504 -13.00 43.02 7.73
C ARG A 504 -12.19 44.28 7.97
N LEU A 505 -11.05 44.12 8.64
CA LEU A 505 -9.93 45.05 8.59
C LEU A 505 -9.43 45.17 7.14
N GLN A 506 -10.14 45.94 6.31
CA GLN A 506 -9.82 46.27 4.93
C GLN A 506 -8.77 47.39 4.89
N SER A 507 -7.59 47.13 5.45
CA SER A 507 -6.48 48.06 5.30
C SER A 507 -5.65 47.68 4.07
N PRO A 508 -5.39 48.60 3.12
CA PRO A 508 -4.50 48.34 1.98
C PRO A 508 -3.07 47.99 2.42
N THR A 509 -2.63 48.44 3.60
CA THR A 509 -1.33 48.04 4.18
C THR A 509 -1.32 46.57 4.63
N PHE A 510 -2.45 46.04 5.12
CA PHE A 510 -2.54 44.63 5.52
C PHE A 510 -2.57 43.70 4.30
N SER A 511 -3.28 44.08 3.23
CA SER A 511 -3.27 43.30 1.98
C SER A 511 -1.89 43.30 1.30
N SER A 512 -1.20 44.46 1.28
CA SER A 512 0.17 44.57 0.78
C SER A 512 1.15 43.71 1.60
N LEU A 513 1.04 43.73 2.92
CA LEU A 513 1.88 42.94 3.81
C LEU A 513 1.63 41.42 3.62
N CYS A 514 0.38 40.99 3.51
CA CYS A 514 0.04 39.61 3.17
C CYS A 514 0.58 39.19 1.79
N GLN A 515 0.52 40.06 0.78
CA GLN A 515 1.11 39.79 -0.54
C GLN A 515 2.64 39.66 -0.45
N SER A 516 3.31 40.57 0.28
CA SER A 516 4.77 40.56 0.43
C SER A 516 5.31 39.31 1.11
N LEU A 517 4.57 38.78 2.09
CA LEU A 517 4.91 37.55 2.81
C LEU A 517 4.32 36.30 2.15
N ALA A 518 3.66 36.41 0.99
CA ALA A 518 2.86 35.33 0.40
C ALA A 518 1.91 34.67 1.42
N PHE A 519 1.40 35.45 2.38
CA PHE A 519 0.51 34.98 3.43
C PHE A 519 -0.91 34.84 2.87
N PRO A 520 -1.52 33.65 2.94
CA PRO A 520 -2.84 33.43 2.37
C PRO A 520 -3.92 34.23 3.09
N GLN A 521 -4.73 34.99 2.34
CA GLN A 521 -5.79 35.84 2.89
C GLN A 521 -6.94 35.08 3.59
N TYR A 522 -6.95 33.74 3.49
CA TYR A 522 -7.90 32.87 4.18
C TYR A 522 -7.41 32.44 5.58
N ARG A 523 -6.17 32.77 5.97
CA ARG A 523 -5.61 32.45 7.28
C ARG A 523 -5.84 33.57 8.29
N ALA A 524 -5.90 33.22 9.57
CA ALA A 524 -6.10 34.17 10.66
C ALA A 524 -4.90 35.14 10.76
N PRO A 525 -5.13 36.46 10.96
CA PRO A 525 -4.04 37.44 11.08
C PRO A 525 -3.02 37.12 12.19
N GLU A 526 -3.44 36.36 13.21
CA GLU A 526 -2.60 35.89 14.32
C GLU A 526 -1.47 34.95 13.86
N GLU A 527 -1.66 34.22 12.74
CA GLU A 527 -0.64 33.35 12.16
C GLU A 527 0.41 34.10 11.35
N LEU A 528 0.24 35.41 11.14
CA LEU A 528 1.16 36.18 10.33
C LEU A 528 2.56 36.25 10.95
N CYS A 529 2.65 36.36 12.28
CA CYS A 529 3.93 36.37 12.99
C CYS A 529 4.65 35.01 12.92
N SER A 530 3.90 33.90 12.99
CA SER A 530 4.49 32.55 12.91
C SER A 530 4.94 32.24 11.48
N HIS A 531 4.18 32.67 10.48
CA HIS A 531 4.53 32.57 9.05
C HIS A 531 5.77 33.40 8.69
N ALA A 532 5.83 34.65 9.17
CA ALA A 532 7.01 35.50 8.99
C ALA A 532 8.26 34.87 9.63
N ARG A 533 8.14 34.31 10.83
CA ARG A 533 9.23 33.58 11.49
C ARG A 533 9.66 32.34 10.71
N SER A 534 8.73 31.57 10.15
CA SER A 534 9.09 30.42 9.33
C SER A 534 9.82 30.82 8.05
N GLN A 535 9.38 31.88 7.37
CA GLN A 535 10.06 32.40 6.19
C GLN A 535 11.46 32.92 6.53
N GLN A 536 11.63 33.57 7.68
CA GLN A 536 12.95 34.01 8.14
C GLN A 536 13.89 32.82 8.39
N LEU A 537 13.40 31.74 9.02
CA LEU A 537 14.18 30.52 9.23
C LEU A 537 14.53 29.83 7.91
N GLU A 538 13.58 29.80 6.97
CA GLU A 538 13.79 29.26 5.63
C GLU A 538 14.82 30.08 4.84
N LEU A 539 14.74 31.41 4.87
CA LEU A 539 15.74 32.28 4.26
C LEU A 539 17.13 32.07 4.87
N HIS A 540 17.23 31.95 6.19
CA HIS A 540 18.51 31.68 6.86
C HIS A 540 19.07 30.32 6.43
N PHE A 541 18.23 29.29 6.34
CA PHE A 541 18.62 27.97 5.84
C PHE A 541 19.11 28.03 4.40
N LEU A 542 18.37 28.70 3.51
CA LEU A 542 18.75 28.86 2.09
C LEU A 542 20.06 29.65 1.93
N GLN A 543 20.29 30.68 2.76
CA GLN A 543 21.54 31.43 2.77
C GLN A 543 22.73 30.56 3.19
N GLN A 544 22.57 29.76 4.24
CA GLN A 544 23.59 28.81 4.69
C GLN A 544 23.86 27.74 3.62
N LEU A 545 22.82 27.21 2.99
CA LEU A 545 22.95 26.23 1.91
C LEU A 545 23.70 26.82 0.71
N ARG A 546 23.36 28.04 0.31
CA ARG A 546 24.05 28.75 -0.78
C ARG A 546 25.52 29.00 -0.45
N GLN A 547 25.83 29.39 0.79
CA GLN A 547 27.22 29.55 1.24
C GLN A 547 27.98 28.23 1.16
N LEU A 548 27.40 27.13 1.66
CA LEU A 548 27.98 25.79 1.55
C LEU A 548 28.22 25.39 0.09
N HIS A 549 27.22 25.53 -0.78
CA HIS A 549 27.36 25.22 -2.20
C HIS A 549 28.46 26.05 -2.86
N SER A 550 28.54 27.36 -2.56
CA SER A 550 29.60 28.21 -3.10
C SER A 550 30.99 27.79 -2.62
N ALA A 551 31.14 27.42 -1.34
CA ALA A 551 32.40 26.95 -0.79
C ALA A 551 32.82 25.59 -1.38
N THR A 552 31.87 24.66 -1.52
CA THR A 552 32.10 23.36 -2.14
C THR A 552 32.46 23.51 -3.62
N LEU A 553 31.78 24.37 -4.35
CA LEU A 553 32.04 24.61 -5.77
C LEU A 553 33.42 25.26 -5.98
N GLN A 554 33.80 26.23 -5.14
CA GLN A 554 35.16 26.79 -5.14
C GLN A 554 36.23 25.74 -4.81
N LYS A 555 35.93 24.82 -3.87
CA LYS A 555 36.82 23.71 -3.53
C LYS A 555 36.98 22.75 -4.71
N ILE A 556 35.89 22.34 -5.35
CA ILE A 556 35.89 21.46 -6.52
C ILE A 556 36.63 22.12 -7.69
N GLN A 557 36.42 23.42 -7.95
CA GLN A 557 37.14 24.14 -9.01
C GLN A 557 38.65 24.14 -8.78
N LYS A 558 39.11 24.46 -7.57
CA LYS A 558 40.53 24.37 -7.18
C LYS A 558 41.09 22.96 -7.31
N GLU A 559 40.31 21.94 -6.92
CA GLU A 559 40.70 20.54 -7.05
C GLU A 559 40.74 20.09 -8.52
N THR A 560 39.83 20.60 -9.37
CA THR A 560 39.78 20.33 -10.82
C THR A 560 40.98 20.91 -11.55
N GLU A 561 41.45 22.09 -11.14
CA GLU A 561 42.70 22.69 -11.64
C GLU A 561 43.93 21.84 -11.26
N LEU A 562 43.86 21.07 -10.17
CA LEU A 562 44.92 20.16 -9.67
C LEU A 562 44.80 18.71 -10.20
N LEU A 563 43.77 18.41 -11.02
CA LEU A 563 43.41 17.05 -11.50
C LEU A 563 44.00 16.68 -12.88
N HIS A 564 45.02 17.37 -13.38
CA HIS A 564 45.81 16.87 -14.52
C HIS A 564 46.67 15.67 -14.08
N ALA A 565 46.04 14.50 -13.90
CA ALA A 565 46.72 13.23 -13.68
C ALA A 565 46.75 12.44 -15.00
N SER A 566 47.96 12.17 -15.51
CA SER A 566 48.20 11.50 -16.79
C SER A 566 48.13 9.96 -16.73
N ASP A 567 48.05 9.34 -15.55
CA ASP A 567 48.24 7.88 -15.38
C ASP A 567 47.27 7.26 -14.34
N GLN A 568 46.79 6.04 -14.62
CA GLN A 568 45.82 5.29 -13.83
C GLN A 568 46.36 4.89 -12.45
N LYS A 569 47.66 4.62 -12.33
CA LYS A 569 48.29 4.29 -11.03
C LYS A 569 48.38 5.50 -10.09
N ALA A 570 48.65 6.69 -10.63
CA ALA A 570 48.68 7.93 -9.87
C ALA A 570 47.28 8.32 -9.37
N LEU A 571 46.23 7.96 -10.12
CA LEU A 571 44.84 8.17 -9.69
C LEU A 571 44.49 7.24 -8.53
N LEU A 572 44.86 5.96 -8.60
CA LEU A 572 44.62 5.00 -7.52
C LEU A 572 45.36 5.37 -6.22
N SER A 573 46.63 5.78 -6.28
CA SER A 573 47.36 6.22 -5.09
C SER A 573 46.74 7.47 -4.46
N ARG A 574 46.23 8.40 -5.27
CA ARG A 574 45.60 9.64 -4.80
C ARG A 574 44.22 9.39 -4.19
N VAL A 575 43.45 8.43 -4.72
CA VAL A 575 42.20 7.96 -4.09
C VAL A 575 42.49 7.38 -2.71
N VAL A 576 43.52 6.53 -2.60
CA VAL A 576 43.92 5.95 -1.29
C VAL A 576 44.35 7.05 -0.31
N GLU A 577 45.08 8.07 -0.75
CA GLU A 577 45.47 9.20 0.09
C GLU A 577 44.28 10.05 0.55
N GLU A 578 43.32 10.34 -0.32
CA GLU A 578 42.12 11.09 0.05
C GLU A 578 41.19 10.28 0.96
N ASP A 579 41.06 8.97 0.74
CA ASP A 579 40.33 8.07 1.63
C ASP A 579 40.99 8.02 3.02
N GLN A 580 42.32 7.97 3.08
CA GLN A 580 43.07 8.03 4.34
C GLN A 580 42.80 9.35 5.09
N LYS A 581 42.84 10.50 4.39
CA LYS A 581 42.54 11.81 4.98
C LYS A 581 41.09 11.91 5.48
N LEU A 582 40.14 11.36 4.70
CA LEU A 582 38.74 11.31 5.09
C LEU A 582 38.54 10.44 6.33
N LEU A 583 39.19 9.28 6.41
CA LEU A 583 39.15 8.42 7.59
C LEU A 583 39.74 9.11 8.82
N GLU A 584 40.90 9.74 8.69
CA GLU A 584 41.54 10.49 9.79
C GLU A 584 40.68 11.66 10.29
N ALA A 585 39.94 12.34 9.41
CA ALA A 585 39.06 13.44 9.79
C ALA A 585 37.70 12.97 10.35
N LEU A 586 37.11 11.92 9.77
CA LEU A 586 35.76 11.46 10.12
C LEU A 586 35.76 10.58 11.36
N VAL A 587 36.73 9.68 11.54
CA VAL A 587 36.75 8.72 12.65
C VAL A 587 36.72 9.41 14.02
N PRO A 588 37.52 10.46 14.30
CA PRO A 588 37.44 11.17 15.58
C PRO A 588 36.10 11.90 15.78
N ARG A 589 35.52 12.47 14.71
CA ARG A 589 34.22 13.17 14.77
C ARG A 589 33.08 12.21 15.06
N VAL A 590 33.08 11.04 14.42
CA VAL A 590 32.10 9.97 14.66
C VAL A 590 32.26 9.45 16.08
N ARG A 591 33.48 9.14 16.54
CA ARG A 591 33.71 8.72 17.94
C ARG A 591 33.23 9.77 18.95
N GLY A 592 33.51 11.05 18.72
CA GLY A 592 33.02 12.14 19.57
C GLY A 592 31.49 12.31 19.53
N LEU A 593 30.84 12.06 18.40
CA LEU A 593 29.38 12.02 18.30
C LEU A 593 28.80 10.81 19.04
N THR A 594 29.36 9.61 18.84
CA THR A 594 28.96 8.40 19.55
C THR A 594 29.08 8.57 21.06
N GLN A 595 30.17 9.17 21.54
CA GLN A 595 30.35 9.46 22.96
C GLN A 595 29.29 10.45 23.49
N ARG A 596 29.03 11.55 22.77
CA ARG A 596 27.99 12.53 23.14
C ARG A 596 26.60 11.91 23.12
N SER A 597 26.30 11.06 22.14
CA SER A 597 25.04 10.32 22.05
C SER A 597 24.91 9.32 23.21
N ALA A 598 25.95 8.58 23.55
CA ALA A 598 25.97 7.67 24.69
C ALA A 598 25.76 8.42 26.03
N GLN A 599 26.40 9.58 26.19
CA GLN A 599 26.18 10.47 27.32
C GLN A 599 24.74 10.98 27.37
N GLY A 600 24.19 11.45 26.24
CA GLY A 600 22.80 11.87 26.14
C GLY A 600 21.79 10.76 26.47
N LEU A 601 22.05 9.53 26.03
CA LEU A 601 21.24 8.35 26.38
C LEU A 601 21.33 8.01 27.87
N SER A 602 22.53 8.07 28.46
CA SER A 602 22.74 7.85 29.89
C SER A 602 22.02 8.90 30.75
N TYR A 603 22.07 10.17 30.33
CA TYR A 603 21.35 11.26 30.97
C TYR A 603 19.83 11.08 30.81
N GLY A 604 19.37 10.69 29.62
CA GLY A 604 17.97 10.36 29.37
C GLY A 604 17.46 9.23 30.28
N ALA A 605 18.28 8.21 30.53
CA ALA A 605 17.97 7.15 31.48
C ALA A 605 17.86 7.70 32.93
N GLN A 606 18.82 8.54 33.35
CA GLN A 606 18.77 9.19 34.67
C GLN A 606 17.51 10.06 34.83
N VAL A 607 17.12 10.81 33.81
CA VAL A 607 15.89 11.63 33.80
C VAL A 607 14.65 10.74 33.89
N LYS A 608 14.58 9.63 33.14
CA LYS A 608 13.48 8.66 33.24
C LYS A 608 13.37 8.07 34.65
N THR A 609 14.50 7.70 35.25
CA THR A 609 14.54 7.19 36.64
C THR A 609 14.08 8.26 37.64
N ALA A 610 14.47 9.53 37.45
CA ALA A 610 14.00 10.63 38.27
C ALA A 610 12.48 10.88 38.12
N ILE A 611 11.94 10.77 36.91
CA ILE A 611 10.50 10.87 36.62
C ILE A 611 9.74 9.69 37.24
N SER A 612 10.24 8.46 37.19
CA SER A 612 9.61 7.32 37.86
C SER A 612 9.61 7.50 39.38
N TYR A 613 10.72 7.98 39.96
CA TYR A 613 10.75 8.34 41.38
C TYR A 613 9.78 9.46 41.73
N TRP A 614 9.44 10.34 40.79
CA TRP A 614 8.43 11.38 40.96
C TRP A 614 7.01 10.80 40.94
N TRP A 615 6.72 9.90 40.00
CA TRP A 615 5.43 9.22 39.90
C TRP A 615 5.13 8.31 41.10
N ASP A 616 6.14 7.72 41.73
CA ASP A 616 5.99 6.87 42.92
C ASP A 616 5.85 7.66 44.24
N ARG A 617 5.93 9.00 44.22
CA ARG A 617 5.84 9.86 45.42
C ARG A 617 4.53 9.79 46.21
N PRO A 618 3.35 9.61 45.60
CA PRO A 618 2.11 9.46 46.36
C PRO A 618 2.18 8.31 47.36
N ALA A 619 2.93 7.24 47.07
CA ALA A 619 3.14 6.12 47.99
C ALA A 619 4.05 6.47 49.19
N GLN A 620 4.98 7.42 49.04
CA GLN A 620 5.88 7.87 50.12
C GLN A 620 5.19 8.80 51.13
N HIS A 621 4.04 9.39 50.78
CA HIS A 621 3.21 10.11 51.74
C HIS A 621 2.47 9.17 52.70
N VAL A 622 2.24 7.92 52.29
CA VAL A 622 1.54 6.89 53.09
C VAL A 622 2.51 6.11 53.98
N LEU A 623 3.77 5.92 53.53
CA LEU A 623 4.82 5.21 54.28
C LEU A 623 6.11 6.06 54.34
N PRO A 624 6.33 6.80 55.44
CA PRO A 624 7.46 7.74 55.59
C PRO A 624 8.86 7.10 55.55
N GLU A 625 8.94 5.79 55.78
CA GLU A 625 10.18 5.01 55.87
C GLU A 625 10.70 4.55 54.49
N VAL A 626 9.88 4.68 53.44
CA VAL A 626 10.24 4.22 52.10
C VAL A 626 11.20 5.22 51.43
N SER A 627 12.46 4.81 51.28
CA SER A 627 13.46 5.57 50.52
C SER A 627 13.50 5.13 49.05
N LYS A 628 13.56 6.09 48.13
CA LYS A 628 13.78 5.83 46.69
C LYS A 628 14.98 6.64 46.22
N GLY A 629 15.97 5.95 45.65
CA GLY A 629 17.27 6.55 45.32
C GLY A 629 18.07 6.96 46.57
N GLY A 630 17.87 6.29 47.71
CA GLY A 630 18.60 6.53 48.96
C GLY A 630 18.17 7.78 49.75
N LEU A 631 17.10 8.48 49.33
CA LEU A 631 16.58 9.67 50.01
C LEU A 631 15.10 9.48 50.38
N THR A 632 14.70 10.03 51.53
CA THR A 632 13.29 10.12 51.95
C THR A 632 12.60 11.32 51.30
N PHE A 633 11.26 11.35 51.33
CA PHE A 633 10.48 12.46 50.77
C PHE A 633 10.88 13.83 51.35
N GLN A 634 11.13 13.91 52.66
CA GLN A 634 11.54 15.16 53.32
C GLN A 634 12.91 15.66 52.83
N GLN A 635 13.85 14.75 52.59
CA GLN A 635 15.18 15.08 52.06
C GLN A 635 15.10 15.55 50.60
N TRP A 636 14.24 14.92 49.79
CA TRP A 636 13.94 15.38 48.43
C TRP A 636 13.33 16.79 48.42
N LEU A 637 12.39 17.06 49.33
CA LEU A 637 11.74 18.36 49.46
C LEU A 637 12.75 19.47 49.84
N GLN A 638 13.68 19.17 50.76
CA GLN A 638 14.76 20.10 51.11
C GLN A 638 15.69 20.37 49.94
N ARG A 639 16.12 19.32 49.22
CA ARG A 639 17.00 19.46 48.05
C ARG A 639 16.37 20.31 46.95
N TRP A 640 15.07 20.18 46.73
CA TRP A 640 14.34 21.00 45.77
C TRP A 640 14.11 22.43 46.23
N LYS A 641 13.82 22.64 47.51
CA LYS A 641 13.75 24.00 48.08
C LYS A 641 15.09 24.73 47.94
N LEU A 642 16.22 24.00 48.02
CA LEU A 642 17.55 24.55 47.76
C LEU A 642 17.76 24.83 46.25
N ALA A 643 17.37 23.91 45.37
CA ALA A 643 17.51 24.09 43.92
C ALA A 643 16.64 25.24 43.37
N ALA A 644 15.40 25.37 43.83
CA ALA A 644 14.48 26.44 43.44
C ALA A 644 14.85 27.82 44.01
N LYS A 645 15.73 27.88 45.01
CA LYS A 645 16.33 29.12 45.52
C LYS A 645 17.61 29.52 44.78
N ALA A 646 18.19 28.61 44.00
CA ALA A 646 19.43 28.83 43.25
C ALA A 646 19.20 29.25 41.80
N SER A 647 17.94 29.28 41.35
CA SER A 647 17.43 29.88 40.11
C SER A 647 16.78 31.22 40.41
#